data_AF-C0B6Q6-F1
#
_entry.id   AF-C0B6Q6-F1
#
_cell.length_a   1.000
_cell.length_b   1.000
_cell.length_c   1.000
_cell.angle_alpha   90.00
_cell.angle_beta   90.00
_cell.angle_gamma   90.00
#
_symmetry.space_group_name_H-M   'P 1'
#
loop_
_entity.id
_entity.type
_entity.pdbx_description
1 polymer ?
#
loop_
_entity_poly.entity_id
_entity_poly.type
_entity_poly.pdbx_seq_one_letter_code
_entity_poly.pdbx_strand_id
1 'polypeptide(L)'
;MKRKKLQPGERIESEYQLCDRFGVSRQTVRHAIAVLEKEGMIEKRRGSGTYIKESGIIGVRRKKTMQIAVMTTFVQEYIFSGIIQEIENKMSRAGYGIQISITNNSVDKERFILKSILDKKRVDGIIAEPTKSGLPNPNLNLYRQIMEQGIPVIFINSYYPELKAPHVSLDDKIAGKMATKYLIQCGHREIAAIFKADDGQGHRRYAGYIEALMEADIRIEDKRIVWIDTEDVRNRNMREESSWILRRIQGCTACVCYNDEVASNLAATCLEQKIKVPDKMSIIGIDDSDLANYCEVPLASVKNPIRELAKKAAEEILDLMQEKEVPDSVELKPEIINRSSVKNHQIEIFIKSIIFYERKGKEKMSDVKSMIEAGKTSLGIEFGSTRIKAVLVGEDNAPIASGSHEWENRFDNGVWTYTLEDIWTGLQDCYRDLAVDVKKQYDVELTTVGALGFSAMMHGYMVFDKAGEQLVPFRTWRNTMTEQAAKELTELFRFNMPQRWSGAHLYQAILNKEEHVKDIDFITTLAGYVHWKLTGEKVLGVGDASGMFPIDSTTRNWNKEMLAKFDELVAPKGYPWKVEDILPKVLVAGEKAGTLTEEGAKLLDPTGKLQAGIPVCPPEGDAGTGMAATNSVRVRTGNVSAGTSVFAMVVLEKALEKVHEEIDMVTTPAGDAVAMVHCNNCTSDLNAWVNIFKEFAEAFGMKVDMNDLFGTLYNKALEGDADCGGLMSYNFFAGEPVVGLDEGRPLFVRMPDSKFNLANFMRANLYASLEVLKVGMDILLKEEKVAVDEILGHGGLFKTKGVGQSILAAALDTPVSVMETAGEGGAWGIALLASYMNNKAEDEALDDYLDAKVFAGQKGTKMDPDPKDVEGYNTFIERFKKTLPIMKAATETMK
;
A
#
# COMPACT_ATOMS: atom_id res chain seq x y z
N MET A 1 35.73 -29.92 -5.56
CA MET A 1 36.23 -30.70 -6.72
C MET A 1 35.18 -30.69 -7.82
N LYS A 2 35.53 -30.26 -9.04
CA LYS A 2 34.60 -30.28 -10.20
C LYS A 2 34.30 -31.74 -10.57
N ARG A 3 33.02 -32.14 -10.55
CA ARG A 3 32.57 -33.47 -11.02
C ARG A 3 32.86 -33.60 -12.51
N LYS A 4 33.88 -34.38 -12.89
CA LYS A 4 34.15 -34.72 -14.30
C LYS A 4 33.01 -35.61 -14.81
N LYS A 5 32.27 -35.17 -15.83
CA LYS A 5 31.29 -36.03 -16.52
C LYS A 5 32.06 -37.03 -17.39
N LEU A 6 31.80 -38.32 -17.20
CA LEU A 6 32.41 -39.39 -17.99
C LEU A 6 31.62 -39.62 -19.30
N GLN A 7 32.30 -39.94 -20.40
CA GLN A 7 31.68 -40.15 -21.71
C GLN A 7 31.52 -41.64 -22.08
N PRO A 8 30.62 -42.00 -23.04
CA PRO A 8 30.53 -43.36 -23.55
C PRO A 8 31.88 -43.89 -24.03
N GLY A 9 32.18 -45.15 -23.72
CA GLY A 9 33.46 -45.76 -24.03
C GLY A 9 34.61 -45.32 -23.13
N GLU A 10 34.41 -44.38 -22.19
CA GLU A 10 35.41 -44.04 -21.18
C GLU A 10 35.47 -45.15 -20.11
N ARG A 11 36.69 -45.48 -19.68
CA ARG A 11 36.94 -46.49 -18.65
C ARG A 11 36.64 -45.89 -17.28
N ILE A 12 35.82 -46.57 -16.49
CA ILE A 12 35.63 -46.18 -15.09
C ILE A 12 36.84 -46.59 -14.25
N GLU A 13 37.06 -45.88 -13.15
CA GLU A 13 38.12 -46.16 -12.18
C GLU A 13 38.04 -47.61 -11.68
N SER A 14 39.19 -48.18 -11.32
CA SER A 14 39.26 -49.54 -10.78
C SER A 14 38.51 -49.66 -9.44
N GLU A 15 38.09 -50.87 -9.08
CA GLU A 15 37.43 -51.13 -7.78
C GLU A 15 38.21 -50.51 -6.61
N TYR A 16 39.54 -50.58 -6.63
CA TYR A 16 40.41 -50.04 -5.58
C TYR A 16 40.35 -48.50 -5.51
N GLN A 17 40.45 -47.83 -6.66
CA GLN A 17 40.35 -46.36 -6.74
C GLN A 17 38.96 -45.87 -6.31
N LEU A 18 37.91 -46.62 -6.63
CA LEU A 18 36.56 -46.30 -6.19
C LEU A 18 36.37 -46.51 -4.68
N CYS A 19 37.00 -47.52 -4.08
CA CYS A 19 36.99 -47.70 -2.63
C CYS A 19 37.63 -46.51 -1.93
N ASP A 20 38.81 -46.08 -2.39
CA ASP A 20 39.56 -44.96 -1.84
C ASP A 20 38.80 -43.63 -1.99
N ARG A 21 38.28 -43.35 -3.19
CA ARG A 21 37.54 -42.12 -3.48
C ARG A 21 36.27 -41.96 -2.65
N PHE A 22 35.57 -43.06 -2.40
CA PHE A 22 34.27 -43.03 -1.72
C PHE A 22 34.33 -43.48 -0.26
N GLY A 23 35.49 -43.92 0.24
CA GLY A 23 35.65 -44.40 1.61
C GLY A 23 34.82 -45.63 1.95
N VAL A 24 34.53 -46.51 0.97
CA VAL A 24 33.64 -47.68 1.15
C VAL A 24 34.36 -49.00 0.92
N SER A 25 33.77 -50.07 1.44
CA SER A 25 34.31 -51.42 1.28
C SER A 25 34.30 -51.88 -0.19
N ARG A 26 35.24 -52.75 -0.53
CA ARG A 26 35.31 -53.37 -1.87
C ARG A 26 34.06 -54.15 -2.25
N GLN A 27 33.35 -54.69 -1.26
CA GLN A 27 32.10 -55.42 -1.47
C GLN A 27 30.97 -54.48 -1.90
N THR A 28 30.91 -53.28 -1.32
CA THR A 28 29.97 -52.21 -1.68
C THR A 28 30.21 -51.72 -3.11
N VAL A 29 31.47 -51.45 -3.47
CA VAL A 29 31.84 -51.05 -4.84
C VAL A 29 31.48 -52.13 -5.86
N ARG A 30 31.75 -53.40 -5.54
CA ARG A 30 31.39 -54.53 -6.41
C ARG A 30 29.90 -54.68 -6.61
N HIS A 31 29.12 -54.49 -5.55
CA HIS A 31 27.67 -54.53 -5.64
C HIS A 31 27.15 -53.39 -6.55
N ALA A 32 27.64 -52.17 -6.36
CA ALA A 32 27.26 -51.03 -7.19
C ALA A 32 27.63 -51.22 -8.67
N ILE A 33 28.82 -51.73 -8.98
CA ILE A 33 29.23 -52.06 -10.36
C ILE A 33 28.32 -53.16 -10.95
N ALA A 34 27.95 -54.17 -10.17
CA ALA A 34 27.05 -55.23 -10.64
C ALA A 34 25.63 -54.72 -10.94
N VAL A 35 25.11 -53.77 -10.14
CA VAL A 35 23.82 -53.11 -10.39
C VAL A 35 23.89 -52.30 -11.70
N LEU A 36 24.92 -51.46 -11.86
CA LEU A 36 25.10 -50.65 -13.06
C LEU A 36 25.32 -51.49 -14.34
N GLU A 37 25.98 -52.64 -14.21
CA GLU A 37 26.16 -53.61 -15.30
C GLU A 37 24.82 -54.28 -15.67
N LYS A 38 24.01 -54.65 -14.66
CA LYS A 38 22.66 -55.20 -14.86
C LYS A 38 21.72 -54.19 -15.50
N GLU A 39 21.85 -52.91 -15.17
CA GLU A 39 21.09 -51.81 -15.77
C GLU A 39 21.59 -51.42 -17.17
N GLY A 40 22.64 -52.09 -17.67
CA GLY A 40 23.16 -51.88 -19.02
C GLY A 40 23.91 -50.56 -19.21
N MET A 41 24.23 -49.85 -18.12
CA MET A 41 24.94 -48.57 -18.16
C MET A 41 26.45 -48.73 -18.35
N ILE A 42 27.00 -49.86 -17.89
CA ILE A 42 28.42 -50.19 -18.02
C ILE A 42 28.61 -51.63 -18.51
N GLU A 43 29.79 -51.93 -19.03
CA GLU A 43 30.20 -53.27 -19.42
C GLU A 43 31.60 -53.62 -18.92
N LYS A 44 31.79 -54.86 -18.47
CA LYS A 44 33.12 -55.38 -18.14
C LYS A 44 33.78 -55.97 -19.37
N ARG A 45 34.95 -55.45 -19.72
CA ARG A 45 35.83 -56.00 -20.75
C ARG A 45 36.96 -56.76 -20.08
N ARG A 46 36.97 -58.10 -20.25
CA ARG A 46 37.93 -59.00 -19.58
C ARG A 46 39.38 -58.55 -19.85
N GLY A 47 40.15 -58.31 -18.79
CA GLY A 47 41.55 -57.87 -18.87
C GLY A 47 41.77 -56.37 -19.12
N SER A 48 40.71 -55.61 -19.47
CA SER A 48 40.82 -54.20 -19.87
C SER A 48 40.11 -53.23 -18.90
N GLY A 49 39.12 -53.69 -18.14
CA GLY A 49 38.42 -52.89 -17.11
C GLY A 49 36.93 -52.77 -17.39
N THR A 50 36.29 -51.79 -16.75
CA THR A 50 34.85 -51.52 -16.88
C THR A 50 34.63 -50.21 -17.62
N TYR A 51 33.70 -50.19 -18.58
CA TYR A 51 33.51 -49.09 -19.53
C TYR A 51 32.05 -48.65 -19.58
N ILE A 52 31.81 -47.37 -19.88
CA ILE A 52 30.44 -46.84 -20.06
C ILE A 52 29.88 -47.30 -21.40
N LYS A 53 28.69 -47.90 -21.40
CA LYS A 53 27.96 -48.29 -22.62
C LYS A 53 27.26 -47.09 -23.26
N GLU A 54 27.24 -47.07 -24.59
CA GLU A 54 26.57 -46.02 -25.39
C GLU A 54 25.05 -45.95 -25.13
N SER A 55 24.44 -47.09 -24.81
CA SER A 55 23.05 -47.21 -24.37
C SER A 55 22.77 -46.70 -22.95
N GLY A 56 23.81 -46.39 -22.17
CA GLY A 56 23.69 -45.99 -20.76
C GLY A 56 23.37 -44.51 -20.53
N ILE A 57 23.44 -43.67 -21.56
CA ILE A 57 23.11 -42.23 -21.49
C ILE A 57 21.70 -41.93 -22.05
N ILE A 58 21.14 -42.84 -22.85
CA ILE A 58 19.77 -42.74 -23.35
C ILE A 58 18.90 -43.53 -22.37
N GLY A 59 18.47 -42.88 -21.28
CA GLY A 59 17.34 -43.37 -20.50
C GLY A 59 16.23 -43.78 -21.47
N VAL A 60 15.66 -44.96 -21.28
CA VAL A 60 14.62 -45.55 -22.13
C VAL A 60 13.51 -44.51 -22.34
N ARG A 61 13.59 -43.71 -23.42
CA ARG A 61 12.55 -42.74 -23.76
C ARG A 61 11.34 -43.56 -24.16
N ARG A 62 10.37 -43.61 -23.24
CA ARG A 62 9.08 -44.25 -23.48
C ARG A 62 8.48 -43.65 -24.75
N LYS A 63 8.04 -44.50 -25.68
CA LYS A 63 7.34 -44.05 -26.90
C LYS A 63 6.10 -43.26 -26.47
N LYS A 64 6.03 -41.98 -26.86
CA LYS A 64 4.89 -41.10 -26.55
C LYS A 64 3.60 -41.73 -27.06
N THR A 65 2.61 -41.78 -26.19
CA THR A 65 1.27 -42.33 -26.45
C THR A 65 0.33 -41.26 -27.00
N MET A 66 0.68 -39.98 -26.86
CA MET A 66 -0.13 -38.82 -27.21
C MET A 66 -1.49 -38.84 -26.49
N GLN A 67 -1.49 -39.30 -25.24
CA GLN A 67 -2.68 -39.38 -24.38
C GLN A 67 -2.36 -38.87 -22.97
N ILE A 68 -3.26 -38.09 -22.38
CA ILE A 68 -3.21 -37.62 -20.99
C ILE A 68 -4.36 -38.23 -20.21
N ALA A 69 -4.10 -38.79 -19.04
CA ALA A 69 -5.17 -39.20 -18.13
C ALA A 69 -5.69 -37.98 -17.37
N VAL A 70 -6.99 -37.73 -17.43
CA VAL A 70 -7.67 -36.77 -16.56
C VAL A 70 -8.55 -37.57 -15.61
N MET A 71 -8.20 -37.57 -14.33
CA MET A 71 -8.93 -38.27 -13.30
C MET A 71 -9.69 -37.27 -12.44
N THR A 72 -11.00 -37.45 -12.33
CA THR A 72 -11.91 -36.57 -11.58
C THR A 72 -12.70 -37.38 -10.55
N THR A 73 -13.20 -36.73 -9.50
CA THR A 73 -14.14 -37.36 -8.58
C THR A 73 -15.50 -37.57 -9.22
N PHE A 74 -16.10 -36.57 -9.88
CA PHE A 74 -17.43 -36.68 -10.49
C PHE A 74 -17.53 -35.98 -11.85
N VAL A 75 -18.50 -36.41 -12.67
CA VAL A 75 -18.79 -35.80 -13.99
C VAL A 75 -20.00 -34.88 -13.96
N GLN A 76 -20.87 -35.04 -12.96
CA GLN A 76 -22.10 -34.27 -12.80
C GLN A 76 -21.92 -33.04 -11.90
N GLU A 77 -20.70 -32.79 -11.42
CA GLU A 77 -20.39 -31.56 -10.67
C GLU A 77 -20.53 -30.35 -11.58
N TYR A 78 -21.16 -29.30 -11.06
CA TYR A 78 -21.49 -28.08 -11.79
C TYR A 78 -20.25 -27.33 -12.33
N ILE A 79 -19.06 -27.59 -11.77
CA ILE A 79 -17.79 -26.98 -12.19
C ILE A 79 -17.04 -27.77 -13.27
N PHE A 80 -17.38 -29.05 -13.46
CA PHE A 80 -16.53 -30.00 -14.18
C PHE A 80 -16.45 -29.74 -15.70
N SER A 81 -17.55 -29.30 -16.31
CA SER A 81 -17.61 -29.03 -17.75
C SER A 81 -16.60 -27.98 -18.18
N GLY A 82 -16.43 -26.92 -17.39
CA GLY A 82 -15.44 -25.86 -17.63
C GLY A 82 -14.01 -26.36 -17.50
N ILE A 83 -13.74 -27.23 -16.51
CA ILE A 83 -12.40 -27.83 -16.32
C ILE A 83 -11.99 -28.67 -17.52
N ILE A 84 -12.86 -29.59 -17.95
CA ILE A 84 -12.56 -30.47 -19.08
C ILE A 84 -12.42 -29.69 -20.37
N GLN A 85 -13.28 -28.71 -20.63
CA GLN A 85 -13.21 -27.92 -21.85
C GLN A 85 -11.86 -27.19 -21.97
N GLU A 86 -11.37 -26.59 -20.88
CA GLU A 86 -10.07 -25.89 -20.90
C GLU A 86 -8.89 -26.86 -21.00
N ILE A 87 -8.92 -27.98 -20.29
CA ILE A 87 -7.89 -29.01 -20.40
C ILE A 87 -7.85 -29.59 -21.82
N GLU A 88 -9.01 -29.97 -22.37
CA GLU A 88 -9.12 -30.52 -23.73
C GLU A 88 -8.59 -29.53 -24.76
N ASN A 89 -9.02 -28.26 -24.71
CA ASN A 89 -8.57 -27.21 -25.62
C ASN A 89 -7.04 -27.04 -25.61
N LYS A 90 -6.41 -27.13 -24.43
CA LYS A 90 -4.96 -27.00 -24.31
C LYS A 90 -4.23 -28.27 -24.78
N MET A 91 -4.73 -29.45 -24.41
CA MET A 91 -4.13 -30.73 -24.78
C MET A 91 -4.24 -30.99 -26.29
N SER A 92 -5.38 -30.72 -26.90
CA SER A 92 -5.62 -30.94 -28.34
C SER A 92 -4.70 -30.06 -29.20
N ARG A 93 -4.48 -28.80 -28.82
CA ARG A 93 -3.49 -27.90 -29.45
C ARG A 93 -2.06 -28.42 -29.34
N ALA A 94 -1.74 -29.14 -28.28
CA ALA A 94 -0.44 -29.80 -28.09
C ALA A 94 -0.37 -31.18 -28.77
N GLY A 95 -1.42 -31.62 -29.46
CA GLY A 95 -1.50 -32.91 -30.16
C GLY A 95 -1.85 -34.11 -29.26
N TYR A 96 -2.31 -33.87 -28.03
CA TYR A 96 -2.66 -34.91 -27.06
C TYR A 96 -4.18 -35.16 -27.03
N GLY A 97 -4.58 -36.43 -26.98
CA GLY A 97 -5.94 -36.81 -26.59
C GLY A 97 -6.09 -36.92 -25.07
N ILE A 98 -7.33 -36.85 -24.58
CA ILE A 98 -7.63 -37.00 -23.15
C ILE A 98 -8.37 -38.32 -22.88
N GLN A 99 -7.91 -39.04 -21.84
CA GLN A 99 -8.60 -40.18 -21.26
C GLN A 99 -9.22 -39.77 -19.93
N ILE A 100 -10.55 -39.62 -19.89
CA ILE A 100 -11.27 -39.27 -18.66
C ILE A 100 -11.54 -40.51 -17.83
N SER A 101 -11.21 -40.46 -16.53
CA SER A 101 -11.48 -41.51 -15.55
C SER A 101 -12.17 -40.92 -14.31
N ILE A 102 -13.17 -41.63 -13.76
CA ILE A 102 -14.05 -41.09 -12.71
C ILE A 102 -13.93 -41.94 -11.46
N THR A 103 -13.41 -41.37 -10.38
CA THR A 103 -13.22 -42.11 -9.12
C THR A 103 -14.50 -42.23 -8.31
N ASN A 104 -15.50 -41.36 -8.53
CA ASN A 104 -16.66 -41.19 -7.64
C ASN A 104 -16.25 -40.99 -6.18
N ASN A 105 -15.14 -40.30 -5.95
CA ASN A 105 -14.48 -40.17 -4.66
C ASN A 105 -14.30 -41.52 -3.90
N SER A 106 -14.12 -42.62 -4.64
CA SER A 106 -13.93 -43.97 -4.09
C SER A 106 -12.48 -44.45 -4.24
N VAL A 107 -11.88 -44.79 -3.10
CA VAL A 107 -10.51 -45.31 -3.01
C VAL A 107 -10.32 -46.56 -3.87
N ASP A 108 -11.29 -47.47 -3.92
CA ASP A 108 -11.19 -48.69 -4.73
C ASP A 108 -11.22 -48.41 -6.23
N LYS A 109 -12.05 -47.45 -6.66
CA LYS A 109 -12.11 -47.02 -8.07
C LYS A 109 -10.84 -46.30 -8.49
N GLU A 110 -10.34 -45.39 -7.66
CA GLU A 110 -9.03 -44.75 -7.87
C GLU A 110 -7.93 -45.81 -8.02
N ARG A 111 -7.90 -46.80 -7.12
CA ARG A 111 -6.95 -47.93 -7.18
C ARG A 111 -7.02 -48.69 -8.50
N PHE A 112 -8.23 -49.00 -8.96
CA PHE A 112 -8.46 -49.68 -10.23
C PHE A 112 -7.95 -48.86 -11.42
N ILE A 113 -8.23 -47.55 -11.44
CA ILE A 113 -7.78 -46.62 -12.49
C ILE A 113 -6.25 -46.55 -12.52
N LEU A 114 -5.62 -46.30 -11.38
CA LEU A 114 -4.15 -46.18 -11.28
C LEU A 114 -3.44 -47.48 -11.67
N LYS A 115 -3.96 -48.63 -11.24
CA LYS A 115 -3.44 -49.95 -11.69
C LYS A 115 -3.59 -50.14 -13.19
N SER A 116 -4.75 -49.81 -13.76
CA SER A 116 -4.94 -49.88 -15.21
C SER A 116 -3.96 -48.97 -15.97
N ILE A 117 -3.58 -47.82 -15.41
CA ILE A 117 -2.57 -46.93 -16.00
C ILE A 117 -1.18 -47.57 -15.95
N LEU A 118 -0.79 -48.12 -14.79
CA LEU A 118 0.49 -48.82 -14.58
C LEU A 118 0.64 -50.05 -15.51
N ASP A 119 -0.42 -50.84 -15.64
CA ASP A 119 -0.41 -52.08 -16.42
C ASP A 119 -0.38 -51.81 -17.92
N LYS A 120 -1.18 -50.85 -18.39
CA LYS A 120 -1.36 -50.61 -19.83
C LYS A 120 -0.31 -49.64 -20.40
N LYS A 121 0.30 -48.77 -19.57
CA LYS A 121 1.26 -47.73 -19.97
C LYS A 121 0.79 -46.94 -21.20
N ARG A 122 -0.44 -46.44 -21.17
CA ARG A 122 -1.08 -45.74 -22.30
C ARG A 122 -1.17 -44.22 -22.20
N VAL A 123 -0.62 -43.60 -21.15
CA VAL A 123 -0.68 -42.14 -20.96
C VAL A 123 0.69 -41.54 -20.68
N ASP A 124 0.92 -40.32 -21.16
CA ASP A 124 2.18 -39.60 -21.04
C ASP A 124 2.21 -38.64 -19.83
N GLY A 125 1.05 -38.38 -19.21
CA GLY A 125 0.90 -37.58 -17.99
C GLY A 125 -0.48 -37.78 -17.35
N ILE A 126 -0.61 -37.38 -16.08
CA ILE A 126 -1.86 -37.48 -15.31
C ILE A 126 -2.19 -36.13 -14.68
N ILE A 127 -3.38 -35.62 -14.95
CA ILE A 127 -4.03 -34.56 -14.17
C ILE A 127 -5.06 -35.26 -13.28
N ALA A 128 -4.91 -35.17 -11.96
CA ALA A 128 -5.75 -35.91 -11.03
C ALA A 128 -6.41 -34.97 -10.01
N GLU A 129 -7.71 -35.12 -9.81
CA GLU A 129 -8.37 -34.68 -8.59
C GLU A 129 -8.22 -35.77 -7.52
N PRO A 130 -7.66 -35.44 -6.34
CA PRO A 130 -7.51 -36.41 -5.26
C PRO A 130 -8.83 -36.99 -4.77
N THR A 131 -8.83 -38.30 -4.55
CA THR A 131 -9.91 -39.03 -3.89
C THR A 131 -9.72 -39.04 -2.38
N LYS A 132 -10.74 -38.59 -1.67
CA LYS A 132 -10.81 -38.51 -0.21
C LYS A 132 -9.58 -37.87 0.43
N SER A 133 -9.12 -36.74 -0.12
CA SER A 133 -7.87 -36.06 0.29
C SER A 133 -7.85 -35.59 1.75
N GLY A 134 -8.99 -35.53 2.43
CA GLY A 134 -9.06 -35.20 3.86
C GLY A 134 -8.71 -36.40 4.75
N LEU A 135 -8.61 -37.60 4.18
CA LEU A 135 -8.38 -38.85 4.88
C LEU A 135 -7.11 -39.55 4.38
N PRO A 136 -6.47 -40.41 5.19
CA PRO A 136 -5.35 -41.23 4.72
C PRO A 136 -5.76 -42.10 3.53
N ASN A 137 -5.07 -41.94 2.41
CA ASN A 137 -5.35 -42.69 1.18
C ASN A 137 -4.37 -43.87 1.02
N PRO A 138 -4.83 -45.13 0.86
CA PRO A 138 -3.96 -46.29 0.69
C PRO A 138 -3.37 -46.44 -0.72
N ASN A 139 -3.70 -45.56 -1.67
CA ASN A 139 -3.23 -45.62 -3.06
C ASN A 139 -2.01 -44.75 -3.35
N LEU A 140 -1.46 -44.03 -2.36
CA LEU A 140 -0.28 -43.17 -2.55
C LEU A 140 0.92 -43.93 -3.12
N ASN A 141 1.07 -45.22 -2.79
CA ASN A 141 2.12 -46.07 -3.35
C ASN A 141 1.99 -46.26 -4.88
N LEU A 142 0.77 -46.25 -5.42
CA LEU A 142 0.53 -46.38 -6.86
C LEU A 142 0.92 -45.09 -7.60
N TYR A 143 0.60 -43.92 -7.03
CA TYR A 143 1.10 -42.65 -7.55
C TYR A 143 2.63 -42.59 -7.57
N ARG A 144 3.30 -43.04 -6.49
CA ARG A 144 4.77 -43.12 -6.45
C ARG A 144 5.32 -44.03 -7.55
N GLN A 145 4.73 -45.22 -7.75
CA GLN A 145 5.12 -46.12 -8.83
C GLN A 145 4.93 -45.50 -10.22
N ILE A 146 3.86 -44.72 -10.43
CA ILE A 146 3.61 -44.00 -11.69
C ILE A 146 4.70 -42.95 -11.93
N MET A 147 5.01 -42.14 -10.91
CA MET A 147 6.05 -41.10 -10.99
C MET A 147 7.45 -41.69 -11.18
N GLU A 148 7.77 -42.81 -10.52
CA GLU A 148 9.01 -43.57 -10.70
C GLU A 148 9.17 -44.13 -12.13
N GLN A 149 8.07 -44.34 -12.85
CA GLN A 149 8.08 -44.71 -14.28
C GLN A 149 8.26 -43.51 -15.22
N GLY A 150 8.49 -42.31 -14.68
CA GLY A 150 8.67 -41.08 -15.45
C GLY A 150 7.36 -40.53 -16.03
N ILE A 151 6.22 -40.84 -15.44
CA ILE A 151 4.92 -40.27 -15.81
C ILE A 151 4.64 -39.10 -14.86
N PRO A 152 4.62 -37.84 -15.35
CA PRO A 152 4.28 -36.71 -14.51
C PRO A 152 2.85 -36.78 -13.99
N VAL A 153 2.66 -36.36 -12.75
CA VAL A 153 1.36 -36.24 -12.08
C VAL A 153 1.23 -34.82 -11.56
N ILE A 154 0.11 -34.17 -11.86
CA ILE A 154 -0.28 -32.89 -11.26
C ILE A 154 -1.66 -33.05 -10.61
N PHE A 155 -1.83 -32.47 -9.42
CA PHE A 155 -3.12 -32.48 -8.74
C PHE A 155 -3.93 -31.18 -8.99
N ILE A 156 -5.25 -31.30 -9.02
CA ILE A 156 -6.17 -30.15 -9.15
C ILE A 156 -7.20 -30.13 -8.02
N ASN A 157 -7.68 -28.94 -7.67
CA ASN A 157 -8.65 -28.65 -6.59
C ASN A 157 -8.13 -28.94 -5.17
N SER A 158 -7.46 -30.08 -4.97
CA SER A 158 -6.83 -30.50 -3.72
C SER A 158 -5.50 -31.21 -4.00
N TYR A 159 -4.82 -31.69 -2.96
CA TYR A 159 -3.61 -32.52 -3.08
C TYR A 159 -3.49 -33.51 -1.91
N TYR A 160 -2.56 -34.46 -2.02
CA TYR A 160 -2.16 -35.32 -0.90
C TYR A 160 -0.85 -34.80 -0.29
N PRO A 161 -0.84 -34.31 0.96
CA PRO A 161 0.37 -33.77 1.60
C PRO A 161 1.58 -34.72 1.62
N GLU A 162 1.33 -36.03 1.59
CA GLU A 162 2.36 -37.07 1.65
C GLU A 162 2.97 -37.44 0.27
N LEU A 163 2.53 -36.76 -0.81
CA LEU A 163 3.10 -36.88 -2.15
C LEU A 163 3.75 -35.55 -2.57
N LYS A 164 5.00 -35.63 -2.99
CA LYS A 164 5.71 -34.51 -3.63
C LYS A 164 5.33 -34.45 -5.10
N ALA A 165 4.13 -33.94 -5.37
CA ALA A 165 3.65 -33.68 -6.72
C ALA A 165 3.09 -32.26 -6.78
N PRO A 166 3.31 -31.53 -7.89
CA PRO A 166 2.77 -30.19 -8.04
C PRO A 166 1.24 -30.21 -8.03
N HIS A 167 0.64 -29.10 -7.65
CA HIS A 167 -0.81 -28.95 -7.66
C HIS A 167 -1.26 -27.53 -8.01
N VAL A 168 -2.48 -27.43 -8.55
CA VAL A 168 -3.18 -26.17 -8.77
C VAL A 168 -4.51 -26.21 -8.04
N SER A 169 -4.71 -25.34 -7.07
CA SER A 169 -5.93 -25.28 -6.25
C SER A 169 -6.36 -23.86 -5.95
N LEU A 170 -7.56 -23.71 -5.40
CA LEU A 170 -7.96 -22.47 -4.72
C LEU A 170 -7.23 -22.37 -3.39
N ASP A 171 -6.90 -21.16 -2.92
CA ASP A 171 -6.59 -20.95 -1.51
C ASP A 171 -7.89 -21.08 -0.68
N ASP A 172 -8.22 -22.32 -0.34
CA ASP A 172 -9.44 -22.68 0.39
C ASP A 172 -9.50 -22.08 1.80
N LYS A 173 -8.34 -21.81 2.41
CA LYS A 173 -8.30 -21.18 3.73
C LYS A 173 -8.70 -19.72 3.62
N ILE A 174 -8.17 -18.99 2.64
CA ILE A 174 -8.60 -17.62 2.35
C ILE A 174 -10.07 -17.61 1.92
N ALA A 175 -10.52 -18.57 1.11
CA ALA A 175 -11.91 -18.65 0.67
C ALA A 175 -12.89 -18.79 1.86
N GLY A 176 -12.64 -19.75 2.75
CA GLY A 176 -13.47 -19.95 3.95
C GLY A 176 -13.45 -18.74 4.90
N LYS A 177 -12.29 -18.10 5.04
CA LYS A 177 -12.14 -16.87 5.81
C LYS A 177 -12.93 -15.71 5.22
N MET A 178 -12.87 -15.52 3.90
CA MET A 178 -13.54 -14.44 3.20
C MET A 178 -15.06 -14.57 3.28
N ALA A 179 -15.58 -15.77 3.06
CA ALA A 179 -17.01 -16.06 3.23
C ALA A 179 -17.50 -15.70 4.65
N THR A 180 -16.72 -16.09 5.65
CA THR A 180 -17.05 -15.84 7.06
C THR A 180 -16.95 -14.36 7.41
N LYS A 181 -15.88 -13.68 7.01
CA LYS A 181 -15.71 -12.23 7.21
C LYS A 181 -16.84 -11.42 6.57
N TYR A 182 -17.29 -11.82 5.39
CA TYR A 182 -18.40 -11.16 4.73
C TYR A 182 -19.69 -11.22 5.57
N LEU A 183 -20.01 -12.38 6.15
CA LEU A 183 -21.15 -12.50 7.08
C LEU A 183 -20.97 -11.65 8.35
N ILE A 184 -19.76 -11.61 8.91
CA ILE A 184 -19.43 -10.80 10.09
C ILE A 184 -19.60 -9.31 9.81
N GLN A 185 -19.16 -8.86 8.62
CA GLN A 185 -19.33 -7.49 8.13
C GLN A 185 -20.80 -7.15 7.92
N CYS A 186 -21.61 -8.10 7.45
CA CYS A 186 -23.06 -7.98 7.39
C CYS A 186 -23.74 -8.01 8.78
N GLY A 187 -22.98 -8.06 9.88
CA GLY A 187 -23.49 -7.96 11.24
C GLY A 187 -23.91 -9.29 11.87
N HIS A 188 -23.66 -10.42 11.20
CA HIS A 188 -23.87 -11.72 11.82
C HIS A 188 -22.81 -12.00 12.90
N ARG A 189 -23.25 -12.65 13.97
CA ARG A 189 -22.39 -13.11 15.08
C ARG A 189 -22.66 -14.58 15.40
N GLU A 190 -23.92 -14.99 15.28
CA GLU A 190 -24.33 -16.39 15.38
C GLU A 190 -24.20 -17.09 14.01
N ILE A 191 -23.00 -17.55 13.67
CA ILE A 191 -22.68 -18.11 12.35
C ILE A 191 -22.44 -19.61 12.44
N ALA A 192 -23.28 -20.40 11.75
CA ALA A 192 -23.07 -21.83 11.53
C ALA A 192 -22.12 -22.08 10.35
N ALA A 193 -21.61 -23.31 10.24
CA ALA A 193 -20.90 -23.72 9.05
C ALA A 193 -21.13 -25.21 8.72
N ILE A 194 -21.15 -25.52 7.42
CA ILE A 194 -21.22 -26.87 6.89
C ILE A 194 -19.95 -27.12 6.08
N PHE A 195 -19.11 -28.05 6.50
CA PHE A 195 -17.86 -28.41 5.83
C PHE A 195 -17.83 -29.89 5.48
N LYS A 196 -17.02 -30.23 4.48
CA LYS A 196 -16.84 -31.61 4.03
C LYS A 196 -15.62 -32.24 4.71
N ALA A 197 -15.79 -33.40 5.34
CA ALA A 197 -14.76 -34.03 6.16
C ALA A 197 -13.83 -34.96 5.36
N ASP A 198 -14.31 -35.47 4.22
CA ASP A 198 -13.56 -36.46 3.45
C ASP A 198 -12.66 -35.84 2.38
N ASP A 199 -12.58 -34.50 2.24
CA ASP A 199 -11.60 -33.82 1.37
C ASP A 199 -10.78 -32.75 2.08
N GLY A 200 -9.61 -32.42 1.52
CA GLY A 200 -8.71 -31.42 2.10
C GLY A 200 -9.25 -29.98 2.03
N GLN A 201 -10.09 -29.69 1.04
CA GLN A 201 -10.68 -28.35 0.86
C GLN A 201 -11.56 -27.99 2.05
N GLY A 202 -12.39 -28.92 2.54
CA GLY A 202 -13.29 -28.69 3.66
C GLY A 202 -12.55 -28.39 4.97
N HIS A 203 -11.44 -29.07 5.23
CA HIS A 203 -10.57 -28.77 6.37
C HIS A 203 -9.94 -27.38 6.29
N ARG A 204 -9.48 -26.97 5.10
CA ARG A 204 -8.90 -25.63 4.88
C ARG A 204 -9.95 -24.53 4.99
N ARG A 205 -11.13 -24.71 4.39
CA ARG A 205 -12.26 -23.78 4.52
C ARG A 205 -12.70 -23.62 5.97
N TYR A 206 -12.72 -24.72 6.74
CA TYR A 206 -12.94 -24.69 8.19
C TYR A 206 -11.88 -23.87 8.92
N ALA A 207 -10.59 -24.07 8.63
CA ALA A 207 -9.52 -23.28 9.24
C ALA A 207 -9.68 -21.78 8.96
N GLY A 208 -10.10 -21.41 7.75
CA GLY A 208 -10.43 -20.03 7.39
C GLY A 208 -11.61 -19.45 8.18
N TYR A 209 -12.68 -20.23 8.33
CA TYR A 209 -13.84 -19.88 9.15
C TYR A 209 -13.47 -19.62 10.61
N ILE A 210 -12.68 -20.53 11.22
CA ILE A 210 -12.19 -20.36 12.59
C ILE A 210 -11.34 -19.09 12.73
N GLU A 211 -10.40 -18.86 11.80
CA GLU A 211 -9.56 -17.66 11.82
C GLU A 211 -10.40 -16.37 11.76
N ALA A 212 -11.44 -16.34 10.90
CA ALA A 212 -12.32 -15.19 10.78
C ALA A 212 -13.15 -14.93 12.05
N LEU A 213 -13.63 -15.98 12.73
CA LEU A 213 -14.33 -15.82 14.01
C LEU A 213 -13.40 -15.30 15.11
N MET A 214 -12.16 -15.81 15.19
CA MET A 214 -11.17 -15.38 16.18
C MET A 214 -10.79 -13.90 15.99
N GLU A 215 -10.57 -13.46 14.75
CA GLU A 215 -10.27 -12.05 14.45
C GLU A 215 -11.39 -11.09 14.84
N ALA A 216 -12.64 -11.57 14.84
CA ALA A 216 -13.81 -10.77 15.18
C ALA A 216 -14.25 -10.92 16.64
N ASP A 217 -13.45 -11.59 17.47
CA ASP A 217 -13.76 -11.94 18.87
C ASP A 217 -15.13 -12.65 19.03
N ILE A 218 -15.47 -13.52 18.06
CA ILE A 218 -16.69 -14.32 18.11
C ILE A 218 -16.38 -15.69 18.68
N ARG A 219 -17.11 -16.07 19.73
CA ARG A 219 -16.97 -17.38 20.37
C ARG A 219 -17.18 -18.52 19.37
N ILE A 220 -16.17 -19.37 19.24
CA ILE A 220 -16.26 -20.62 18.49
C ILE A 220 -17.11 -21.61 19.30
N GLU A 221 -18.17 -22.13 18.70
CA GLU A 221 -19.01 -23.15 19.30
C GLU A 221 -19.13 -24.36 18.38
N ASP A 222 -18.48 -25.47 18.75
CA ASP A 222 -18.43 -26.73 17.98
C ASP A 222 -19.81 -27.27 17.60
N LYS A 223 -20.82 -26.95 18.41
CA LYS A 223 -22.21 -27.36 18.14
C LYS A 223 -22.80 -26.74 16.87
N ARG A 224 -22.21 -25.66 16.34
CA ARG A 224 -22.66 -24.92 15.14
C ARG A 224 -21.97 -25.37 13.85
N ILE A 225 -21.03 -26.31 13.98
CA ILE A 225 -20.28 -26.86 12.86
C ILE A 225 -20.88 -28.22 12.50
N VAL A 226 -21.17 -28.38 11.22
CA VAL A 226 -21.69 -29.59 10.60
C VAL A 226 -20.61 -30.14 9.69
N TRP A 227 -20.22 -31.39 9.92
CA TRP A 227 -19.33 -32.14 9.03
C TRP A 227 -20.17 -33.12 8.22
N ILE A 228 -20.06 -33.03 6.90
CA ILE A 228 -20.68 -33.95 5.94
C ILE A 228 -19.60 -34.69 5.15
N ASP A 229 -19.96 -35.79 4.50
CA ASP A 229 -19.09 -36.47 3.53
C ASP A 229 -19.69 -36.51 2.12
N THR A 230 -19.00 -37.18 1.18
CA THR A 230 -19.51 -37.33 -0.19
C THR A 230 -20.88 -38.00 -0.28
N GLU A 231 -21.19 -38.99 0.57
CA GLU A 231 -22.46 -39.71 0.49
C GLU A 231 -23.61 -38.87 1.04
N ASP A 232 -23.34 -38.03 2.05
CA ASP A 232 -24.30 -37.03 2.55
C ASP A 232 -24.72 -36.03 1.47
N VAL A 233 -23.76 -35.56 0.63
CA VAL A 233 -24.05 -34.64 -0.48
C VAL A 233 -24.84 -35.34 -1.60
N ARG A 234 -24.49 -36.60 -1.91
CA ARG A 234 -25.11 -37.37 -3.01
C ARG A 234 -26.52 -37.84 -2.70
N ASN A 235 -26.81 -38.11 -1.43
CA ASN A 235 -28.16 -38.42 -0.99
C ASN A 235 -28.99 -37.13 -1.02
N ARG A 236 -29.56 -36.81 -2.20
CA ARG A 236 -30.53 -35.70 -2.41
C ARG A 236 -31.73 -35.72 -1.44
N ASN A 237 -31.89 -36.80 -0.68
CA ASN A 237 -32.77 -36.91 0.48
C ASN A 237 -32.20 -36.27 1.75
N MET A 238 -31.53 -35.11 1.64
CA MET A 238 -31.65 -34.12 2.71
C MET A 238 -33.13 -33.86 3.06
N ARG A 239 -34.09 -34.17 2.20
CA ARG A 239 -35.54 -34.03 2.45
C ARG A 239 -36.11 -34.81 3.65
N GLU A 240 -35.59 -36.00 3.99
CA GLU A 240 -36.10 -36.76 5.16
C GLU A 240 -35.17 -36.67 6.39
N GLU A 241 -33.88 -36.36 6.20
CA GLU A 241 -32.90 -36.27 7.29
C GLU A 241 -32.43 -34.85 7.64
N SER A 242 -32.77 -33.79 6.87
CA SER A 242 -32.39 -32.39 7.12
C SER A 242 -32.76 -31.84 8.50
N SER A 243 -33.63 -32.56 9.23
CA SER A 243 -33.94 -32.27 10.63
C SER A 243 -32.67 -32.17 11.49
N TRP A 244 -31.61 -32.95 11.23
CA TRP A 244 -30.41 -32.89 12.08
C TRP A 244 -29.51 -31.70 11.76
N ILE A 245 -29.34 -31.32 10.48
CA ILE A 245 -28.58 -30.12 10.08
C ILE A 245 -29.29 -28.88 10.61
N LEU A 246 -30.61 -28.78 10.41
CA LEU A 246 -31.41 -27.67 10.91
C LEU A 246 -31.42 -27.59 12.44
N ARG A 247 -31.47 -28.72 13.15
CA ARG A 247 -31.28 -28.77 14.62
C ARG A 247 -29.92 -28.23 15.04
N ARG A 248 -28.87 -28.53 14.28
CA ARG A 248 -27.49 -28.18 14.62
C ARG A 248 -27.16 -26.71 14.34
N ILE A 249 -27.73 -26.14 13.29
CA ILE A 249 -27.66 -24.70 12.97
C ILE A 249 -28.76 -23.88 13.66
N GLN A 250 -29.58 -24.51 14.50
CA GLN A 250 -30.66 -23.83 15.22
C GLN A 250 -30.08 -22.74 16.14
N GLY A 251 -30.63 -21.53 16.02
CA GLY A 251 -30.13 -20.35 16.76
C GLY A 251 -29.08 -19.54 16.01
N CYS A 252 -28.53 -20.05 14.90
CA CYS A 252 -27.69 -19.27 14.01
C CYS A 252 -28.52 -18.37 13.07
N THR A 253 -27.91 -17.28 12.62
CA THR A 253 -28.50 -16.29 11.70
C THR A 253 -27.86 -16.33 10.31
N ALA A 254 -26.70 -16.99 10.20
CA ALA A 254 -26.03 -17.21 8.93
C ALA A 254 -25.31 -18.57 8.92
N CYS A 255 -25.04 -19.08 7.72
CA CYS A 255 -24.33 -20.33 7.49
C CYS A 255 -23.31 -20.18 6.36
N VAL A 256 -22.05 -20.53 6.65
CA VAL A 256 -21.01 -20.73 5.63
C VAL A 256 -21.12 -22.17 5.13
N CYS A 257 -21.41 -22.35 3.85
CA CYS A 257 -21.51 -23.66 3.23
C CYS A 257 -20.22 -24.03 2.52
N TYR A 258 -19.91 -25.33 2.54
CA TYR A 258 -18.73 -25.90 1.92
C TYR A 258 -18.55 -25.38 0.49
N ASN A 259 -19.58 -25.47 -0.35
CA ASN A 259 -19.62 -24.96 -1.71
C ASN A 259 -21.05 -24.55 -2.11
N ASP A 260 -21.24 -24.11 -3.35
CA ASP A 260 -22.55 -23.66 -3.86
C ASP A 260 -23.61 -24.76 -3.94
N GLU A 261 -23.24 -26.03 -4.16
CA GLU A 261 -24.19 -27.15 -4.14
C GLU A 261 -24.74 -27.37 -2.72
N VAL A 262 -23.86 -27.35 -1.70
CA VAL A 262 -24.29 -27.44 -0.30
C VAL A 262 -25.11 -26.22 0.11
N ALA A 263 -24.75 -25.03 -0.37
CA ALA A 263 -25.52 -23.80 -0.16
C ALA A 263 -26.91 -23.87 -0.79
N SER A 264 -27.01 -24.38 -2.02
CA SER A 264 -28.27 -24.58 -2.75
C SER A 264 -29.17 -25.59 -2.05
N ASN A 265 -28.62 -26.73 -1.62
CA ASN A 265 -29.35 -27.75 -0.87
C ASN A 265 -29.87 -27.20 0.47
N LEU A 266 -29.06 -26.42 1.20
CA LEU A 266 -29.48 -25.77 2.43
C LEU A 266 -30.58 -24.73 2.19
N ALA A 267 -30.47 -23.93 1.11
CA ALA A 267 -31.49 -22.94 0.76
C ALA A 267 -32.84 -23.59 0.42
N ALA A 268 -32.82 -24.68 -0.36
CA ALA A 268 -34.03 -25.47 -0.67
C ALA A 268 -34.65 -26.08 0.60
N THR A 269 -33.82 -26.62 1.49
CA THR A 269 -34.25 -27.16 2.80
C THR A 269 -34.89 -26.08 3.68
N CYS A 270 -34.31 -24.87 3.71
CA CYS A 270 -34.87 -23.74 4.44
C CYS A 270 -36.25 -23.38 3.89
N LEU A 271 -36.40 -23.31 2.56
CA LEU A 271 -37.67 -23.01 1.89
C LEU A 271 -38.76 -24.04 2.24
N GLU A 272 -38.45 -25.34 2.17
CA GLU A 272 -39.39 -26.43 2.51
C GLU A 272 -39.87 -26.32 3.97
N GLN A 273 -38.98 -25.93 4.89
CA GLN A 273 -39.27 -25.72 6.32
C GLN A 273 -39.79 -24.31 6.65
N LYS A 274 -40.09 -23.50 5.63
CA LYS A 274 -40.58 -22.12 5.77
C LYS A 274 -39.62 -21.19 6.54
N ILE A 275 -38.33 -21.51 6.55
CA ILE A 275 -37.24 -20.65 7.03
C ILE A 275 -36.87 -19.72 5.88
N LYS A 276 -37.11 -18.42 6.05
CA LYS A 276 -36.85 -17.43 5.01
C LYS A 276 -35.35 -17.17 4.83
N VAL A 277 -34.87 -17.30 3.61
CA VAL A 277 -33.52 -16.86 3.18
C VAL A 277 -33.70 -15.54 2.41
N PRO A 278 -32.97 -14.45 2.72
CA PRO A 278 -31.96 -14.33 3.77
C PRO A 278 -32.50 -13.93 5.16
N ASP A 279 -33.80 -13.60 5.28
CA ASP A 279 -34.40 -12.92 6.44
C ASP A 279 -34.13 -13.57 7.80
N LYS A 280 -34.14 -14.91 7.85
CA LYS A 280 -33.94 -15.72 9.06
C LYS A 280 -32.63 -16.51 9.02
N MET A 281 -32.18 -16.88 7.83
CA MET A 281 -30.92 -17.58 7.63
C MET A 281 -30.23 -17.00 6.40
N SER A 282 -29.07 -16.38 6.61
CA SER A 282 -28.18 -15.98 5.52
C SER A 282 -27.29 -17.15 5.11
N ILE A 283 -27.09 -17.34 3.82
CA ILE A 283 -26.36 -18.49 3.28
C ILE A 283 -25.30 -17.97 2.31
N ILE A 284 -24.07 -18.43 2.48
CA ILE A 284 -22.97 -18.15 1.55
C ILE A 284 -22.31 -19.45 1.11
N GLY A 285 -22.10 -19.60 -0.19
CA GLY A 285 -21.38 -20.72 -0.80
C GLY A 285 -19.96 -20.34 -1.21
N ILE A 286 -19.32 -21.28 -1.91
CA ILE A 286 -18.00 -21.13 -2.51
C ILE A 286 -18.08 -21.84 -3.87
N ASP A 287 -17.61 -21.16 -4.91
CA ASP A 287 -17.27 -21.58 -6.28
C ASP A 287 -17.78 -20.57 -7.34
N ASP A 288 -18.78 -19.76 -7.02
CA ASP A 288 -19.49 -18.86 -7.94
C ASP A 288 -20.01 -19.55 -9.21
N SER A 289 -20.74 -20.62 -8.99
CA SER A 289 -21.31 -21.45 -10.04
C SER A 289 -22.62 -20.94 -10.61
N ASP A 290 -23.02 -21.55 -11.72
CA ASP A 290 -24.35 -21.38 -12.28
C ASP A 290 -25.47 -21.70 -11.26
N LEU A 291 -25.25 -22.66 -10.35
CA LEU A 291 -26.21 -22.98 -9.29
C LEU A 291 -26.49 -21.78 -8.38
N ALA A 292 -25.48 -20.96 -8.09
CA ALA A 292 -25.65 -19.76 -7.28
C ALA A 292 -26.59 -18.73 -7.93
N ASN A 293 -26.71 -18.72 -9.26
CA ASN A 293 -27.60 -17.82 -9.99
C ASN A 293 -29.02 -18.38 -10.16
N TYR A 294 -29.18 -19.71 -10.24
CA TYR A 294 -30.47 -20.35 -10.53
C TYR A 294 -31.29 -20.76 -9.30
N CYS A 295 -30.76 -20.55 -8.09
CA CYS A 295 -31.54 -20.71 -6.87
C CYS A 295 -32.67 -19.67 -6.79
N GLU A 296 -33.80 -20.04 -6.16
CA GLU A 296 -34.94 -19.12 -5.92
C GLU A 296 -34.48 -17.82 -5.22
N VAL A 297 -33.51 -17.95 -4.33
CA VAL A 297 -32.74 -16.84 -3.79
C VAL A 297 -31.30 -16.96 -4.32
N PRO A 298 -30.84 -16.03 -5.18
CA PRO A 298 -29.47 -16.06 -5.69
C PRO A 298 -28.43 -16.04 -4.56
N LEU A 299 -27.48 -16.97 -4.62
CA LEU A 299 -26.54 -17.26 -3.55
C LEU A 299 -25.28 -16.38 -3.63
N ALA A 300 -24.98 -15.65 -2.55
CA ALA A 300 -23.68 -15.07 -2.35
C ALA A 300 -22.64 -16.19 -2.33
N SER A 301 -21.50 -15.98 -2.97
CA SER A 301 -20.49 -17.03 -3.13
C SER A 301 -19.09 -16.44 -3.19
N VAL A 302 -18.09 -17.19 -2.74
CA VAL A 302 -16.68 -16.89 -2.99
C VAL A 302 -16.27 -17.58 -4.29
N LYS A 303 -15.87 -16.82 -5.29
CA LYS A 303 -15.52 -17.30 -6.63
C LYS A 303 -14.28 -18.17 -6.63
N ASN A 304 -14.42 -19.34 -7.25
CA ASN A 304 -13.32 -20.22 -7.60
C ASN A 304 -13.02 -20.05 -9.10
N PRO A 305 -11.85 -19.53 -9.50
CA PRO A 305 -11.52 -19.27 -10.90
C PRO A 305 -11.18 -20.57 -11.66
N ILE A 306 -12.20 -21.43 -11.82
CA ILE A 306 -12.11 -22.80 -12.35
C ILE A 306 -11.44 -22.87 -13.74
N ARG A 307 -11.70 -21.90 -14.62
CA ARG A 307 -11.09 -21.86 -15.96
C ARG A 307 -9.58 -21.60 -15.88
N GLU A 308 -9.16 -20.72 -14.99
CA GLU A 308 -7.74 -20.41 -14.79
C GLU A 308 -7.03 -21.60 -14.14
N LEU A 309 -7.66 -22.23 -13.15
CA LEU A 309 -7.19 -23.45 -12.50
C LEU A 309 -6.93 -24.56 -13.53
N ALA A 310 -7.91 -24.83 -14.38
CA ALA A 310 -7.82 -25.86 -15.42
C ALA A 310 -6.75 -25.55 -16.47
N LYS A 311 -6.69 -24.29 -16.94
CA LYS A 311 -5.68 -23.83 -17.89
C LYS A 311 -4.27 -23.99 -17.32
N LYS A 312 -4.06 -23.58 -16.07
CA LYS A 312 -2.77 -23.62 -15.41
C LYS A 312 -2.31 -25.07 -15.19
N ALA A 313 -3.19 -25.95 -14.73
CA ALA A 313 -2.88 -27.37 -14.58
C ALA A 313 -2.49 -28.03 -15.93
N ALA A 314 -3.18 -27.66 -17.00
CA ALA A 314 -2.87 -28.12 -18.35
C ALA A 314 -1.52 -27.58 -18.87
N GLU A 315 -1.14 -26.36 -18.52
CA GLU A 315 0.17 -25.79 -18.85
C GLU A 315 1.30 -26.50 -18.11
N GLU A 316 1.15 -26.69 -16.80
CA GLU A 316 2.20 -27.27 -15.97
C GLU A 316 2.44 -28.75 -16.27
N ILE A 317 1.40 -29.54 -16.58
CA ILE A 317 1.62 -30.93 -17.00
C ILE A 317 2.40 -31.02 -18.31
N LEU A 318 2.17 -30.09 -19.25
CA LEU A 318 2.91 -30.06 -20.52
C LEU A 318 4.38 -29.66 -20.31
N ASP A 319 4.64 -28.76 -19.37
CA ASP A 319 5.99 -28.34 -19.01
C ASP A 319 6.74 -29.44 -18.24
N LEU A 320 6.09 -30.14 -17.32
CA LEU A 320 6.64 -31.32 -16.64
C LEU A 320 7.01 -32.42 -17.65
N MET A 321 6.17 -32.66 -18.65
CA MET A 321 6.44 -33.63 -19.71
C MET A 321 7.59 -33.22 -20.66
N GLN A 322 7.99 -31.95 -20.61
CA GLN A 322 9.16 -31.40 -21.29
C GLN A 322 10.39 -31.31 -20.37
N GLU A 323 10.32 -31.89 -19.16
CA GLU A 323 11.38 -31.83 -18.15
C GLU A 323 11.73 -30.39 -17.73
N LYS A 324 10.78 -29.47 -17.82
CA LYS A 324 10.94 -28.10 -17.29
C LYS A 324 10.62 -28.07 -15.80
N GLU A 325 11.23 -27.12 -15.10
CA GLU A 325 10.87 -26.81 -13.72
C GLU A 325 9.48 -26.15 -13.67
N VAL A 326 8.65 -26.62 -12.75
CA VAL A 326 7.36 -26.03 -12.42
C VAL A 326 7.30 -25.78 -10.91
N PRO A 327 6.49 -24.82 -10.43
CA PRO A 327 6.26 -24.61 -9.00
C PRO A 327 5.69 -25.86 -8.30
N ASP A 328 6.03 -26.04 -7.03
CA ASP A 328 5.46 -27.13 -6.20
C ASP A 328 3.94 -26.93 -5.93
N SER A 329 3.45 -25.70 -5.98
CA SER A 329 2.06 -25.34 -5.71
C SER A 329 1.68 -24.02 -6.37
N VAL A 330 0.49 -23.98 -6.97
CA VAL A 330 -0.13 -22.75 -7.47
C VAL A 330 -1.52 -22.61 -6.84
N GLU A 331 -1.63 -21.69 -5.88
CA GLU A 331 -2.91 -21.38 -5.21
C GLU A 331 -3.51 -20.10 -5.79
N LEU A 332 -4.71 -20.21 -6.37
CA LEU A 332 -5.42 -19.08 -6.96
C LEU A 332 -6.16 -18.29 -5.88
N LYS A 333 -6.20 -16.97 -6.05
CA LYS A 333 -6.85 -16.06 -5.09
C LYS A 333 -8.37 -16.02 -5.31
N PRO A 334 -9.17 -16.19 -4.25
CA PRO A 334 -10.63 -16.06 -4.34
C PRO A 334 -11.10 -14.60 -4.42
N GLU A 335 -12.34 -14.40 -4.88
CA GLU A 335 -13.06 -13.10 -4.86
C GLU A 335 -14.47 -13.28 -4.29
N ILE A 336 -15.01 -12.29 -3.57
CA ILE A 336 -16.38 -12.35 -3.04
C ILE A 336 -17.40 -11.87 -4.09
N ILE A 337 -18.47 -12.63 -4.27
CA ILE A 337 -19.59 -12.29 -5.16
C ILE A 337 -20.86 -12.12 -4.33
N ASN A 338 -21.34 -10.88 -4.25
CA ASN A 338 -22.49 -10.51 -3.43
C ASN A 338 -23.79 -10.82 -4.17
N ARG A 339 -24.72 -11.54 -3.52
CA ARG A 339 -26.09 -11.77 -3.99
C ARG A 339 -27.10 -11.78 -2.84
N SER A 340 -28.36 -12.04 -3.16
CA SER A 340 -29.53 -11.86 -2.28
C SER A 340 -29.62 -12.82 -1.09
N SER A 341 -28.79 -13.86 -0.99
CA SER A 341 -28.88 -14.87 0.08
C SER A 341 -28.23 -14.45 1.40
N VAL A 342 -27.65 -13.25 1.52
CA VAL A 342 -27.09 -12.72 2.77
C VAL A 342 -27.80 -11.45 3.19
N LYS A 343 -28.28 -11.43 4.44
CA LYS A 343 -28.97 -10.29 5.06
C LYS A 343 -27.94 -9.40 5.73
N ASN A 344 -27.99 -8.11 5.46
CA ASN A 344 -27.15 -7.17 6.17
C ASN A 344 -27.88 -6.61 7.41
N HIS A 345 -27.55 -7.11 8.61
CA HIS A 345 -28.09 -6.67 9.90
C HIS A 345 -27.56 -5.30 10.34
N GLN A 346 -26.42 -4.84 9.81
CA GLN A 346 -25.98 -3.47 10.04
C GLN A 346 -27.01 -2.48 9.49
N ILE A 347 -27.69 -2.82 8.39
CA ILE A 347 -28.79 -2.02 7.81
C ILE A 347 -30.04 -2.04 8.73
N GLU A 348 -30.35 -3.11 9.46
CA GLU A 348 -31.55 -3.18 10.33
C GLU A 348 -31.38 -2.46 11.68
N ILE A 349 -30.18 -2.51 12.27
CA ILE A 349 -29.80 -1.68 13.42
C ILE A 349 -29.77 -0.21 12.98
N PHE A 350 -29.27 0.05 11.76
CA PHE A 350 -29.33 1.34 11.11
C PHE A 350 -30.79 1.80 10.88
N ILE A 351 -31.73 0.90 10.51
CA ILE A 351 -33.18 1.19 10.30
C ILE A 351 -33.90 1.57 11.60
N LYS A 352 -33.59 0.93 12.75
CA LYS A 352 -34.17 1.33 14.04
C LYS A 352 -33.59 2.66 14.56
N SER A 353 -32.33 2.96 14.27
CA SER A 353 -31.79 4.32 14.45
C SER A 353 -32.37 5.30 13.44
N ILE A 354 -32.72 4.84 12.23
CA ILE A 354 -33.29 5.60 11.11
C ILE A 354 -34.73 6.05 11.39
N ILE A 355 -35.60 5.35 12.11
CA ILE A 355 -36.92 5.99 12.38
C ILE A 355 -36.75 7.30 13.21
N PHE A 356 -35.62 7.43 13.92
CA PHE A 356 -35.16 8.67 14.54
C PHE A 356 -34.21 9.51 13.64
N TYR A 357 -33.43 8.89 12.74
CA TYR A 357 -32.42 9.53 11.86
C TYR A 357 -32.81 9.77 10.38
N GLU A 358 -33.78 9.08 9.77
CA GLU A 358 -34.23 9.20 8.37
C GLU A 358 -34.86 10.55 8.09
N ARG A 359 -35.40 11.23 9.10
CA ARG A 359 -35.76 12.64 8.95
C ARG A 359 -34.51 13.51 8.74
N LYS A 360 -33.43 13.29 9.49
CA LYS A 360 -32.19 14.08 9.40
C LYS A 360 -31.23 13.65 8.27
N GLY A 361 -31.18 12.37 7.90
CA GLY A 361 -30.26 11.82 6.90
C GLY A 361 -30.73 12.02 5.46
N LYS A 362 -32.04 11.92 5.19
CA LYS A 362 -32.60 12.33 3.88
C LYS A 362 -32.52 13.84 3.69
N GLU A 363 -32.67 14.63 4.76
CA GLU A 363 -32.39 16.07 4.75
C GLU A 363 -30.92 16.32 4.40
N LYS A 364 -29.94 15.76 5.12
CA LYS A 364 -28.49 15.98 4.88
C LYS A 364 -28.00 15.51 3.50
N MET A 365 -28.49 14.37 2.99
CA MET A 365 -28.12 13.88 1.65
C MET A 365 -28.83 14.66 0.53
N SER A 366 -30.07 15.12 0.73
CA SER A 366 -30.69 16.07 -0.20
C SER A 366 -30.01 17.44 -0.15
N ASP A 367 -29.46 17.82 1.01
CA ASP A 367 -28.74 19.08 1.22
C ASP A 367 -27.39 19.08 0.49
N VAL A 368 -26.54 18.06 0.67
CA VAL A 368 -25.27 17.94 -0.07
C VAL A 368 -25.50 17.80 -1.58
N LYS A 369 -26.49 17.00 -1.98
CA LYS A 369 -26.89 16.91 -3.39
C LYS A 369 -27.27 18.28 -3.97
N SER A 370 -28.09 19.03 -3.24
CA SER A 370 -28.51 20.39 -3.63
C SER A 370 -27.33 21.36 -3.66
N MET A 371 -26.36 21.25 -2.74
CA MET A 371 -25.13 22.05 -2.74
C MET A 371 -24.29 21.79 -3.99
N ILE A 372 -24.12 20.52 -4.39
CA ILE A 372 -23.38 20.14 -5.60
C ILE A 372 -24.09 20.68 -6.85
N GLU A 373 -25.41 20.45 -6.97
CA GLU A 373 -26.20 20.91 -8.12
C GLU A 373 -26.25 22.45 -8.21
N ALA A 374 -26.24 23.14 -7.07
CA ALA A 374 -26.23 24.61 -7.01
C ALA A 374 -24.82 25.22 -7.14
N GLY A 375 -23.76 24.41 -7.27
CA GLY A 375 -22.38 24.91 -7.34
C GLY A 375 -21.94 25.64 -6.09
N LYS A 376 -22.32 25.16 -4.90
CA LYS A 376 -21.97 25.76 -3.61
C LYS A 376 -20.87 25.00 -2.84
N THR A 377 -20.19 24.11 -3.55
CA THR A 377 -19.06 23.32 -3.03
C THR A 377 -17.74 24.00 -3.36
N SER A 378 -16.67 23.65 -2.66
CA SER A 378 -15.31 24.08 -3.03
C SER A 378 -14.45 22.87 -3.33
N LEU A 379 -13.65 22.93 -4.39
CA LEU A 379 -12.77 21.86 -4.82
C LEU A 379 -11.30 22.26 -4.63
N GLY A 380 -10.57 21.41 -3.91
CA GLY A 380 -9.13 21.49 -3.80
C GLY A 380 -8.45 20.30 -4.48
N ILE A 381 -7.41 20.56 -5.26
CA ILE A 381 -6.58 19.51 -5.88
C ILE A 381 -5.12 19.76 -5.52
N GLU A 382 -4.45 18.76 -4.96
CA GLU A 382 -3.05 18.84 -4.53
C GLU A 382 -2.17 17.82 -5.25
N PHE A 383 -1.05 18.29 -5.79
CA PHE A 383 0.03 17.49 -6.35
C PHE A 383 1.09 17.17 -5.28
N GLY A 384 0.87 16.10 -4.52
CA GLY A 384 1.87 15.58 -3.57
C GLY A 384 2.98 14.78 -4.26
N SER A 385 4.05 14.44 -3.54
CA SER A 385 5.25 13.78 -4.11
C SER A 385 5.03 12.38 -4.66
N THR A 386 4.00 11.67 -4.21
CA THR A 386 3.69 10.30 -4.69
C THR A 386 2.23 10.14 -5.08
N ARG A 387 1.39 11.15 -4.83
CA ARG A 387 -0.04 11.10 -5.10
C ARG A 387 -0.59 12.49 -5.39
N ILE A 388 -1.46 12.58 -6.39
CA ILE A 388 -2.35 13.72 -6.63
C ILE A 388 -3.68 13.40 -5.94
N LYS A 389 -4.18 14.30 -5.09
CA LYS A 389 -5.44 14.11 -4.35
C LYS A 389 -6.37 15.29 -4.60
N ALA A 390 -7.64 14.98 -4.85
CA ALA A 390 -8.73 15.94 -4.95
C ALA A 390 -9.68 15.77 -3.76
N VAL A 391 -10.14 16.87 -3.17
CA VAL A 391 -11.15 16.90 -2.11
C VAL A 391 -12.21 17.92 -2.45
N LEU A 392 -13.47 17.47 -2.51
CA LEU A 392 -14.63 18.34 -2.61
C LEU A 392 -15.20 18.57 -1.21
N VAL A 393 -15.42 19.82 -0.83
CA VAL A 393 -16.05 20.20 0.44
C VAL A 393 -17.43 20.84 0.24
N GLY A 394 -18.31 20.62 1.20
CA GLY A 394 -19.62 21.30 1.28
C GLY A 394 -19.53 22.74 1.80
N GLU A 395 -20.68 23.39 1.96
CA GLU A 395 -20.78 24.75 2.54
C GLU A 395 -20.27 24.80 3.99
N ASP A 396 -20.35 23.69 4.72
CA ASP A 396 -19.83 23.52 6.08
C ASP A 396 -18.33 23.21 6.12
N ASN A 397 -17.64 23.27 4.96
CA ASN A 397 -16.23 22.94 4.78
C ASN A 397 -15.88 21.47 5.07
N ALA A 398 -16.87 20.61 5.31
CA ALA A 398 -16.65 19.19 5.52
C ALA A 398 -16.35 18.50 4.17
N PRO A 399 -15.37 17.58 4.13
CA PRO A 399 -15.15 16.73 2.96
C PRO A 399 -16.39 15.90 2.63
N ILE A 400 -16.82 15.93 1.37
CA ILE A 400 -17.99 15.20 0.87
C ILE A 400 -17.66 14.19 -0.23
N ALA A 401 -16.58 14.39 -0.97
CA ALA A 401 -16.08 13.43 -1.97
C ALA A 401 -14.57 13.61 -2.17
N SER A 402 -13.90 12.58 -2.68
CA SER A 402 -12.46 12.63 -2.96
C SER A 402 -12.09 11.88 -4.24
N GLY A 403 -10.98 12.28 -4.85
CA GLY A 403 -10.37 11.58 -5.97
C GLY A 403 -8.87 11.44 -5.77
N SER A 404 -8.24 10.47 -6.42
CA SER A 404 -6.81 10.23 -6.29
C SER A 404 -6.16 9.69 -7.56
N HIS A 405 -4.86 9.98 -7.71
CA HIS A 405 -4.00 9.38 -8.71
C HIS A 405 -2.60 9.19 -8.12
N GLU A 406 -2.07 7.98 -8.16
CA GLU A 406 -0.69 7.68 -7.73
C GLU A 406 0.28 7.97 -8.88
N TRP A 407 1.42 8.58 -8.56
CA TRP A 407 2.45 8.96 -9.53
C TRP A 407 3.81 9.02 -8.83
N GLU A 408 4.91 8.98 -9.58
CA GLU A 408 6.26 9.03 -9.00
C GLU A 408 7.19 9.83 -9.91
N ASN A 409 8.13 10.58 -9.31
CA ASN A 409 9.12 11.29 -10.10
C ASN A 409 10.15 10.32 -10.69
N ARG A 410 10.74 10.73 -11.81
CA ARG A 410 11.84 10.02 -12.44
C ARG A 410 13.12 10.82 -12.36
N PHE A 411 14.23 10.11 -12.30
CA PHE A 411 15.56 10.70 -12.44
C PHE A 411 15.97 10.62 -13.91
N ASP A 412 15.89 11.74 -14.62
CA ASP A 412 16.21 11.84 -16.04
C ASP A 412 17.34 12.85 -16.26
N ASN A 413 18.39 12.42 -16.95
CA ASN A 413 19.58 13.23 -17.25
C ASN A 413 20.16 14.00 -16.04
N GLY A 414 20.17 13.38 -14.86
CA GLY A 414 20.69 14.00 -13.64
C GLY A 414 19.68 14.87 -12.88
N VAL A 415 18.42 14.92 -13.30
CA VAL A 415 17.36 15.76 -12.72
C VAL A 415 16.17 14.90 -12.30
N TRP A 416 15.71 15.09 -11.06
CA TRP A 416 14.43 14.56 -10.59
C TRP A 416 13.28 15.41 -11.13
N THR A 417 12.46 14.83 -12.02
CA THR A 417 11.42 15.53 -12.79
C THR A 417 10.12 14.74 -12.89
N TYR A 418 9.04 15.46 -13.18
CA TYR A 418 7.81 14.95 -13.81
C TYR A 418 7.71 15.57 -15.21
N THR A 419 7.22 14.83 -16.21
CA THR A 419 6.93 15.47 -17.51
C THR A 419 5.59 16.19 -17.45
N LEU A 420 5.38 17.13 -18.38
CA LEU A 420 4.09 17.79 -18.53
C LEU A 420 2.95 16.78 -18.80
N GLU A 421 3.25 15.70 -19.53
CA GLU A 421 2.29 14.62 -19.77
C GLU A 421 1.87 13.90 -18.47
N ASP A 422 2.81 13.59 -17.57
CA ASP A 422 2.49 12.98 -16.28
C ASP A 422 1.59 13.91 -15.45
N ILE A 423 1.92 15.22 -15.43
CA ILE A 423 1.17 16.25 -14.69
C ILE A 423 -0.28 16.32 -15.18
N TRP A 424 -0.50 16.42 -16.50
CA TRP A 424 -1.85 16.55 -17.06
C TRP A 424 -2.65 15.25 -16.95
N THR A 425 -2.03 14.11 -17.25
CA THR A 425 -2.69 12.81 -17.12
C THR A 425 -3.10 12.56 -15.67
N GLY A 426 -2.20 12.81 -14.73
CA GLY A 426 -2.49 12.61 -13.31
C GLY A 426 -3.56 13.55 -12.77
N LEU A 427 -3.57 14.81 -13.19
CA LEU A 427 -4.62 15.77 -12.82
C LEU A 427 -6.00 15.33 -13.35
N GLN A 428 -6.08 14.97 -14.63
CA GLN A 428 -7.32 14.54 -15.27
C GLN A 428 -7.84 13.23 -14.67
N ASP A 429 -6.95 12.29 -14.39
CA ASP A 429 -7.29 11.03 -13.72
C ASP A 429 -7.83 11.26 -12.31
N CYS A 430 -7.19 12.13 -11.54
CA CYS A 430 -7.60 12.48 -10.18
C CYS A 430 -8.98 13.17 -10.17
N TYR A 431 -9.20 14.13 -11.08
CA TYR A 431 -10.50 14.79 -11.22
C TYR A 431 -11.60 13.81 -11.68
N ARG A 432 -11.29 12.91 -12.63
CA ARG A 432 -12.22 11.87 -13.07
C ARG A 432 -12.63 10.95 -11.93
N ASP A 433 -11.68 10.51 -11.12
CA ASP A 433 -11.93 9.67 -9.95
C ASP A 433 -12.85 10.37 -8.93
N LEU A 434 -12.61 11.67 -8.67
CA LEU A 434 -13.50 12.50 -7.86
C LEU A 434 -14.92 12.57 -8.45
N ALA A 435 -15.06 12.83 -9.75
CA ALA A 435 -16.37 12.94 -10.39
C ALA A 435 -17.15 11.61 -10.34
N VAL A 436 -16.45 10.48 -10.45
CA VAL A 436 -17.01 9.14 -10.26
C VAL A 436 -17.46 8.95 -8.81
N ASP A 437 -16.67 9.39 -7.83
CA ASP A 437 -17.01 9.32 -6.41
C ASP A 437 -18.24 10.17 -6.08
N VAL A 438 -18.31 11.41 -6.58
CA VAL A 438 -19.51 12.27 -6.45
C VAL A 438 -20.75 11.59 -7.04
N LYS A 439 -20.64 11.02 -8.25
CA LYS A 439 -21.74 10.32 -8.90
C LYS A 439 -22.18 9.10 -8.10
N LYS A 440 -21.22 8.35 -7.55
CA LYS A 440 -21.46 7.16 -6.72
C LYS A 440 -22.13 7.50 -5.39
N GLN A 441 -21.71 8.58 -4.73
CA GLN A 441 -22.20 8.96 -3.40
C GLN A 441 -23.55 9.71 -3.44
N TYR A 442 -23.75 10.59 -4.43
CA TYR A 442 -24.89 11.52 -4.44
C TYR A 442 -25.81 11.40 -5.67
N ASP A 443 -25.48 10.51 -6.61
CA ASP A 443 -26.21 10.33 -7.87
C ASP A 443 -26.38 11.65 -8.67
N VAL A 444 -25.34 12.48 -8.67
CA VAL A 444 -25.27 13.75 -9.41
C VAL A 444 -23.99 13.80 -10.24
N GLU A 445 -24.08 14.42 -11.42
CA GLU A 445 -22.90 14.73 -12.22
C GLU A 445 -22.27 16.04 -11.74
N LEU A 446 -20.97 16.00 -11.45
CA LEU A 446 -20.20 17.20 -11.09
C LEU A 446 -19.99 18.06 -12.34
N THR A 447 -20.81 19.10 -12.48
CA THR A 447 -20.77 20.01 -13.63
C THR A 447 -20.24 21.40 -13.26
N THR A 448 -20.23 21.77 -11.99
CA THR A 448 -19.69 23.03 -11.50
C THR A 448 -19.36 22.92 -10.01
N VAL A 449 -18.52 23.83 -9.53
CA VAL A 449 -18.25 24.07 -8.10
C VAL A 449 -18.22 25.57 -7.86
N GLY A 450 -18.42 26.00 -6.62
CA GLY A 450 -18.44 27.41 -6.23
C GLY A 450 -17.07 28.06 -6.23
N ALA A 451 -16.03 27.29 -5.89
CA ALA A 451 -14.64 27.73 -5.96
C ALA A 451 -13.68 26.55 -6.19
N LEU A 452 -12.52 26.85 -6.76
CA LEU A 452 -11.48 25.88 -7.10
C LEU A 452 -10.12 26.37 -6.58
N GLY A 453 -9.24 25.44 -6.21
CA GLY A 453 -7.86 25.76 -5.85
C GLY A 453 -6.90 24.62 -6.14
N PHE A 454 -5.65 24.98 -6.44
CA PHE A 454 -4.57 24.03 -6.74
C PHE A 454 -3.42 24.19 -5.75
N SER A 455 -2.94 23.06 -5.23
CA SER A 455 -1.78 22.96 -4.36
C SER A 455 -0.73 22.07 -5.01
N ALA A 456 0.55 22.30 -4.76
CA ALA A 456 1.59 21.35 -5.15
C ALA A 456 2.72 21.29 -4.13
N MET A 457 3.50 20.21 -4.20
CA MET A 457 4.73 20.08 -3.43
C MET A 457 5.58 21.34 -3.57
N MET A 458 6.01 21.90 -2.43
CA MET A 458 6.79 23.12 -2.46
C MET A 458 8.17 22.92 -3.07
N HIS A 459 8.57 24.05 -3.64
CA HIS A 459 9.72 24.32 -4.49
C HIS A 459 9.66 23.70 -5.87
N GLY A 460 10.41 24.32 -6.76
CA GLY A 460 10.48 23.89 -8.14
C GLY A 460 11.13 24.90 -9.06
N TYR A 461 11.72 24.42 -10.15
CA TYR A 461 12.20 25.26 -11.23
C TYR A 461 11.54 24.81 -12.54
N MET A 462 10.42 25.46 -12.88
CA MET A 462 9.79 25.35 -14.19
C MET A 462 9.98 26.69 -14.92
N VAL A 463 10.65 26.65 -16.06
CA VAL A 463 10.95 27.86 -16.83
C VAL A 463 10.45 27.74 -18.26
N PHE A 464 9.87 28.83 -18.73
CA PHE A 464 9.18 28.90 -20.00
C PHE A 464 9.69 30.09 -20.81
N ASP A 465 9.66 29.91 -22.12
CA ASP A 465 9.94 30.98 -23.06
C ASP A 465 8.68 31.85 -23.31
N LYS A 466 8.83 32.82 -24.21
CA LYS A 466 7.75 33.74 -24.60
C LYS A 466 6.59 33.05 -25.34
N ALA A 467 6.82 31.89 -25.95
CA ALA A 467 5.78 31.05 -26.56
C ALA A 467 5.05 30.18 -25.51
N GLY A 468 5.57 30.13 -24.28
CA GLY A 468 5.05 29.29 -23.21
C GLY A 468 5.48 27.84 -23.32
N GLU A 469 6.55 27.56 -24.06
CA GLU A 469 7.20 26.26 -24.18
C GLU A 469 8.17 26.05 -23.00
N GLN A 470 8.18 24.83 -22.45
CA GLN A 470 9.08 24.50 -21.34
C GLN A 470 10.52 24.40 -21.87
N LEU A 471 11.41 25.18 -21.30
CA LEU A 471 12.80 25.32 -21.76
C LEU A 471 13.72 24.20 -21.28
N VAL A 472 13.48 23.68 -20.06
CA VAL A 472 14.22 22.56 -19.47
C VAL A 472 13.29 21.69 -18.62
N PRO A 473 13.63 20.40 -18.39
CA PRO A 473 12.86 19.54 -17.49
C PRO A 473 12.61 20.19 -16.12
N PHE A 474 11.45 19.90 -15.54
CA PHE A 474 11.05 20.43 -14.24
C PHE A 474 12.03 19.94 -13.15
N ARG A 475 12.76 20.87 -12.52
CA ARG A 475 13.61 20.52 -11.38
C ARG A 475 12.76 20.56 -10.11
N THR A 476 12.41 19.38 -9.59
CA THR A 476 11.67 19.22 -8.33
C THR A 476 12.53 19.55 -7.10
N TRP A 477 11.91 19.62 -5.92
CA TRP A 477 12.56 19.83 -4.62
C TRP A 477 13.69 18.86 -4.27
N ARG A 478 13.74 17.66 -4.89
CA ARG A 478 14.79 16.66 -4.67
C ARG A 478 16.13 17.02 -5.31
N ASN A 479 16.18 18.06 -6.16
CA ASN A 479 17.40 18.44 -6.86
C ASN A 479 18.26 19.37 -6.00
N THR A 480 19.29 18.81 -5.35
CA THR A 480 20.26 19.54 -4.51
C THR A 480 21.56 19.82 -5.25
N MET A 481 21.47 20.26 -6.51
CA MET A 481 22.62 20.47 -7.40
C MET A 481 23.08 21.94 -7.46
N THR A 482 22.70 22.73 -6.45
CA THR A 482 22.77 24.20 -6.45
C THR A 482 23.51 24.76 -5.22
N GLU A 483 24.34 23.94 -4.56
CA GLU A 483 25.09 24.29 -3.36
C GLU A 483 25.86 25.60 -3.48
N GLN A 484 26.59 25.79 -4.59
CA GLN A 484 27.34 27.02 -4.83
C GLN A 484 26.41 28.24 -4.87
N ALA A 485 25.33 28.15 -5.65
CA ALA A 485 24.36 29.23 -5.77
C ALA A 485 23.67 29.55 -4.44
N ALA A 486 23.23 28.52 -3.71
CA ALA A 486 22.59 28.65 -2.41
C ALA A 486 23.48 29.40 -1.42
N LYS A 487 24.77 29.03 -1.35
CA LYS A 487 25.74 29.68 -0.46
C LYS A 487 25.98 31.15 -0.83
N GLU A 488 26.26 31.43 -2.11
CA GLU A 488 26.53 32.79 -2.57
C GLU A 488 25.31 33.71 -2.38
N LEU A 489 24.09 33.21 -2.64
CA LEU A 489 22.86 33.98 -2.43
C LEU A 489 22.54 34.17 -0.94
N THR A 490 22.81 33.17 -0.09
CA THR A 490 22.63 33.29 1.35
C THR A 490 23.51 34.39 1.94
N GLU A 491 24.78 34.42 1.53
CA GLU A 491 25.73 35.45 1.94
C GLU A 491 25.31 36.85 1.42
N LEU A 492 24.85 36.94 0.16
CA LEU A 492 24.41 38.18 -0.47
C LEU A 492 23.16 38.78 0.19
N PHE A 493 22.15 37.93 0.44
CA PHE A 493 20.87 38.38 0.99
C PHE A 493 20.90 38.53 2.51
N ARG A 494 21.86 37.89 3.20
CA ARG A 494 21.82 37.71 4.67
C ARG A 494 20.49 37.06 5.06
N PHE A 495 20.13 36.03 4.31
CA PHE A 495 18.87 35.29 4.42
C PHE A 495 19.13 33.88 3.88
N ASN A 496 18.70 32.84 4.57
CA ASN A 496 18.93 31.47 4.14
C ASN A 496 18.25 31.21 2.77
N MET A 497 19.03 30.82 1.77
CA MET A 497 18.56 30.46 0.42
C MET A 497 18.76 28.96 0.20
N PRO A 498 17.73 28.13 0.42
CA PRO A 498 17.83 26.69 0.28
C PRO A 498 18.10 26.26 -1.16
N GLN A 499 18.89 25.20 -1.33
CA GLN A 499 19.28 24.68 -2.64
C GLN A 499 18.10 24.38 -3.58
N ARG A 500 16.99 23.90 -3.02
CA ARG A 500 15.79 23.51 -3.75
C ARG A 500 14.95 24.68 -4.28
N TRP A 501 15.21 25.91 -3.86
CA TRP A 501 14.42 27.07 -4.27
C TRP A 501 14.69 27.46 -5.72
N SER A 502 13.68 28.04 -6.38
CA SER A 502 13.76 28.48 -7.78
C SER A 502 14.91 29.45 -8.01
N GLY A 503 15.17 30.37 -7.07
CA GLY A 503 16.28 31.33 -7.17
C GLY A 503 17.66 30.68 -7.13
N ALA A 504 17.86 29.65 -6.30
CA ALA A 504 19.11 28.89 -6.29
C ALA A 504 19.30 28.11 -7.60
N HIS A 505 18.24 27.51 -8.15
CA HIS A 505 18.29 26.85 -9.46
C HIS A 505 18.57 27.83 -10.61
N LEU A 506 17.94 29.01 -10.62
CA LEU A 506 18.18 30.05 -11.62
C LEU A 506 19.64 30.49 -11.59
N TYR A 507 20.16 30.81 -10.40
CA TYR A 507 21.52 31.29 -10.29
C TYR A 507 22.55 30.22 -10.60
N GLN A 508 22.30 28.97 -10.20
CA GLN A 508 23.17 27.86 -10.59
C GLN A 508 23.18 27.66 -12.12
N ALA A 509 22.04 27.81 -12.80
CA ALA A 509 21.98 27.74 -14.26
C ALA A 509 22.80 28.86 -14.91
N ILE A 510 22.79 30.08 -14.33
CA ILE A 510 23.63 31.20 -14.75
C ILE A 510 25.12 30.88 -14.56
N LEU A 511 25.50 30.34 -13.39
CA LEU A 511 26.89 29.95 -13.09
C LEU A 511 27.39 28.88 -14.05
N ASN A 512 26.53 27.91 -14.37
CA ASN A 512 26.79 26.82 -15.31
C ASN A 512 26.74 27.28 -16.79
N LYS A 513 26.31 28.52 -17.07
CA LYS A 513 26.11 29.06 -18.42
C LYS A 513 25.17 28.21 -19.27
N GLU A 514 24.09 27.72 -18.67
CA GLU A 514 23.10 26.93 -19.38
C GLU A 514 22.42 27.76 -20.49
N GLU A 515 22.22 27.15 -21.66
CA GLU A 515 21.80 27.88 -22.86
C GLU A 515 20.44 28.56 -22.72
N HIS A 516 19.50 27.89 -22.03
CA HIS A 516 18.11 28.31 -21.89
C HIS A 516 17.91 29.62 -21.12
N VAL A 517 18.87 30.03 -20.30
CA VAL A 517 18.70 31.13 -19.33
C VAL A 517 18.38 32.47 -20.02
N LYS A 518 18.95 32.70 -21.20
CA LYS A 518 18.72 33.93 -21.98
C LYS A 518 17.29 34.02 -22.55
N ASP A 519 16.61 32.87 -22.66
CA ASP A 519 15.31 32.73 -23.32
C ASP A 519 14.14 32.68 -22.32
N ILE A 520 14.43 32.74 -21.01
CA ILE A 520 13.42 32.72 -19.95
C ILE A 520 12.52 33.97 -20.03
N ASP A 521 11.21 33.74 -20.14
CA ASP A 521 10.15 34.75 -20.02
C ASP A 521 9.35 34.58 -18.72
N PHE A 522 9.30 33.35 -18.18
CA PHE A 522 8.53 33.07 -16.99
C PHE A 522 9.11 31.90 -16.19
N ILE A 523 9.19 32.07 -14.87
CA ILE A 523 9.57 31.06 -13.89
C ILE A 523 8.39 30.85 -12.95
N THR A 524 8.04 29.60 -12.66
CA THR A 524 7.00 29.28 -11.68
C THR A 524 7.21 27.90 -11.04
N THR A 525 6.37 27.58 -10.07
CA THR A 525 6.26 26.25 -9.45
C THR A 525 5.23 25.39 -10.19
N LEU A 526 5.06 24.13 -9.77
CA LEU A 526 4.03 23.26 -10.33
C LEU A 526 2.62 23.81 -10.09
N ALA A 527 2.32 24.33 -8.90
CA ALA A 527 1.02 24.90 -8.59
C ALA A 527 0.71 26.12 -9.48
N GLY A 528 1.69 27.02 -9.61
CA GLY A 528 1.56 28.19 -10.49
C GLY A 528 1.46 27.83 -11.98
N TYR A 529 2.17 26.79 -12.43
CA TYR A 529 2.04 26.29 -13.81
C TYR A 529 0.64 25.76 -14.11
N VAL A 530 0.10 24.90 -13.26
CA VAL A 530 -1.25 24.33 -13.43
C VAL A 530 -2.29 25.44 -13.40
N HIS A 531 -2.19 26.36 -12.44
CA HIS A 531 -3.07 27.52 -12.34
C HIS A 531 -3.04 28.38 -13.60
N TRP A 532 -1.85 28.72 -14.09
CA TRP A 532 -1.69 29.52 -15.30
C TRP A 532 -2.33 28.86 -16.52
N LYS A 533 -2.12 27.55 -16.71
CA LYS A 533 -2.70 26.83 -17.86
C LYS A 533 -4.22 26.67 -17.77
N LEU A 534 -4.80 26.69 -16.58
CA LEU A 534 -6.25 26.56 -16.37
C LEU A 534 -7.01 27.91 -16.31
N THR A 535 -6.32 28.99 -15.96
CA THR A 535 -6.95 30.31 -15.75
C THR A 535 -6.46 31.41 -16.70
N GLY A 536 -5.29 31.21 -17.33
CA GLY A 536 -4.58 32.24 -18.10
C GLY A 536 -3.75 33.20 -17.25
N GLU A 537 -3.86 33.14 -15.91
CA GLU A 537 -3.21 34.10 -15.01
C GLU A 537 -1.86 33.59 -14.49
N LYS A 538 -0.80 34.39 -14.66
CA LYS A 538 0.56 34.11 -14.15
C LYS A 538 0.71 34.60 -12.69
N VAL A 539 0.04 33.93 -11.76
CA VAL A 539 -0.01 34.29 -10.34
C VAL A 539 0.41 33.14 -9.45
N LEU A 540 0.80 33.45 -8.21
CA LEU A 540 1.15 32.46 -7.19
C LEU A 540 0.72 32.94 -5.80
N GLY A 541 0.28 32.02 -4.95
CA GLY A 541 0.04 32.27 -3.54
C GLY A 541 1.35 32.61 -2.82
N VAL A 542 1.27 33.49 -1.82
CA VAL A 542 2.43 34.00 -1.08
C VAL A 542 3.19 32.88 -0.35
N GLY A 543 2.49 31.83 0.10
CA GLY A 543 3.10 30.65 0.70
C GLY A 543 4.07 29.97 -0.27
N ASP A 544 3.60 29.58 -1.46
CA ASP A 544 4.45 28.94 -2.47
C ASP A 544 5.51 29.89 -3.03
N ALA A 545 5.17 31.18 -3.20
CA ALA A 545 6.11 32.21 -3.66
C ALA A 545 7.31 32.35 -2.72
N SER A 546 7.08 32.25 -1.41
CA SER A 546 8.15 32.25 -0.41
C SER A 546 9.10 31.06 -0.52
N GLY A 547 8.71 29.99 -1.24
CA GLY A 547 9.58 28.87 -1.61
C GLY A 547 10.34 29.05 -2.94
N MET A 548 10.19 30.19 -3.63
CA MET A 548 10.90 30.51 -4.88
C MET A 548 12.04 31.52 -4.66
N PHE A 549 11.70 32.63 -4.01
CA PHE A 549 12.56 33.78 -3.70
C PHE A 549 12.05 34.44 -2.41
N PRO A 550 12.89 35.24 -1.71
CA PRO A 550 12.49 35.85 -0.45
C PRO A 550 11.27 36.79 -0.57
N ILE A 551 10.34 36.65 0.36
CA ILE A 551 9.15 37.48 0.53
C ILE A 551 9.38 38.44 1.71
N ASP A 552 8.90 39.68 1.57
CA ASP A 552 8.73 40.59 2.70
C ASP A 552 7.30 40.45 3.25
N SER A 553 7.17 39.84 4.44
CA SER A 553 5.87 39.63 5.10
C SER A 553 5.13 40.92 5.45
N THR A 554 5.80 42.07 5.50
CA THR A 554 5.15 43.37 5.73
C THR A 554 4.34 43.80 4.51
N THR A 555 4.93 43.64 3.32
CA THR A 555 4.29 43.97 2.04
C THR A 555 3.55 42.79 1.41
N ARG A 556 3.76 41.58 1.95
CA ARG A 556 3.21 40.29 1.48
C ARG A 556 3.54 40.04 0.01
N ASN A 557 4.74 40.44 -0.40
CA ASN A 557 5.21 40.40 -1.79
C ASN A 557 6.72 40.18 -1.85
N TRP A 558 7.28 40.05 -3.04
CA TRP A 558 8.72 39.89 -3.25
C TRP A 558 9.55 40.94 -2.50
N ASN A 559 10.62 40.50 -1.84
CA ASN A 559 11.54 41.42 -1.18
C ASN A 559 12.33 42.21 -2.23
N LYS A 560 11.94 43.46 -2.44
CA LYS A 560 12.49 44.37 -3.47
C LYS A 560 13.99 44.60 -3.33
N GLU A 561 14.51 44.64 -2.11
CA GLU A 561 15.94 44.84 -1.87
C GLU A 561 16.74 43.61 -2.32
N MET A 562 16.26 42.41 -2.00
CA MET A 562 16.94 41.16 -2.39
C MET A 562 16.85 40.92 -3.90
N LEU A 563 15.71 41.23 -4.54
CA LEU A 563 15.61 41.20 -6.00
C LEU A 563 16.60 42.16 -6.68
N ALA A 564 16.74 43.38 -6.16
CA ALA A 564 17.71 44.35 -6.69
C ALA A 564 19.16 43.87 -6.53
N LYS A 565 19.51 43.27 -5.39
CA LYS A 565 20.83 42.65 -5.17
C LYS A 565 21.10 41.50 -6.16
N PHE A 566 20.09 40.68 -6.44
CA PHE A 566 20.19 39.61 -7.44
C PHE A 566 20.44 40.18 -8.83
N ASP A 567 19.66 41.18 -9.26
CA ASP A 567 19.84 41.84 -10.55
C ASP A 567 21.24 42.45 -10.70
N GLU A 568 21.77 43.09 -9.66
CA GLU A 568 23.13 43.63 -9.65
C GLU A 568 24.19 42.52 -9.79
N LEU A 569 24.01 41.40 -9.09
CA LEU A 569 24.90 40.23 -9.17
C LEU A 569 24.98 39.66 -10.60
N VAL A 570 23.87 39.62 -11.33
CA VAL A 570 23.80 39.01 -12.66
C VAL A 570 23.92 40.01 -13.81
N ALA A 571 23.89 41.32 -13.55
CA ALA A 571 23.99 42.36 -14.58
C ALA A 571 25.18 42.20 -15.55
N PRO A 572 26.40 41.81 -15.13
CA PRO A 572 27.52 41.57 -16.05
C PRO A 572 27.29 40.44 -17.07
N LYS A 573 26.27 39.59 -16.87
CA LYS A 573 25.93 38.50 -17.80
C LYS A 573 25.08 38.96 -18.99
N GLY A 574 24.41 40.11 -18.89
CA GLY A 574 23.70 40.75 -20.01
C GLY A 574 22.42 40.05 -20.46
N TYR A 575 21.69 39.40 -19.55
CA TYR A 575 20.39 38.79 -19.85
C TYR A 575 19.31 39.87 -20.14
N PRO A 576 18.30 39.57 -20.98
CA PRO A 576 17.33 40.56 -21.46
C PRO A 576 16.19 40.85 -20.47
N TRP A 577 16.22 40.26 -19.28
CA TRP A 577 15.18 40.35 -18.25
C TRP A 577 15.78 40.79 -16.92
N LYS A 578 14.93 41.37 -16.05
CA LYS A 578 15.20 41.43 -14.61
C LYS A 578 14.47 40.30 -13.89
N VAL A 579 14.97 39.89 -12.74
CA VAL A 579 14.39 38.75 -12.00
C VAL A 579 12.91 38.96 -11.69
N GLU A 580 12.48 40.20 -11.38
CA GLU A 580 11.08 40.48 -11.10
C GLU A 580 10.18 40.30 -12.34
N ASP A 581 10.69 40.59 -13.54
CA ASP A 581 9.91 40.55 -14.79
C ASP A 581 9.48 39.13 -15.15
N ILE A 582 10.23 38.12 -14.69
CA ILE A 582 10.03 36.70 -14.99
C ILE A 582 9.35 35.94 -13.85
N LEU A 583 9.11 36.57 -12.70
CA LEU A 583 8.44 35.97 -11.54
C LEU A 583 6.90 36.14 -11.61
N PRO A 584 6.12 35.26 -10.97
CA PRO A 584 4.68 35.42 -10.91
C PRO A 584 4.28 36.60 -10.03
N LYS A 585 3.08 37.14 -10.27
CA LYS A 585 2.46 38.08 -9.33
C LYS A 585 2.04 37.32 -8.06
N VAL A 586 2.48 37.82 -6.91
CA VAL A 586 2.13 37.26 -5.59
C VAL A 586 0.73 37.72 -5.17
N LEU A 587 -0.07 36.79 -4.66
CA LEU A 587 -1.40 37.01 -4.09
C LEU A 587 -1.50 36.34 -2.72
N VAL A 588 -2.42 36.82 -1.88
CA VAL A 588 -2.66 36.25 -0.55
C VAL A 588 -3.99 35.51 -0.50
N ALA A 589 -4.12 34.57 0.44
CA ALA A 589 -5.35 33.83 0.65
C ALA A 589 -6.56 34.76 0.78
N GLY A 590 -7.65 34.37 0.13
CA GLY A 590 -8.90 35.14 0.11
C GLY A 590 -9.01 36.13 -1.06
N GLU A 591 -7.95 36.34 -1.85
CA GLU A 591 -8.02 37.07 -3.11
C GLU A 591 -8.50 36.16 -4.26
N LYS A 592 -9.09 36.75 -5.31
CA LYS A 592 -9.41 36.02 -6.54
C LYS A 592 -8.19 35.99 -7.46
N ALA A 593 -7.68 34.80 -7.75
CA ALA A 593 -6.46 34.60 -8.54
C ALA A 593 -6.72 34.25 -10.01
N GLY A 594 -7.98 34.10 -10.40
CA GLY A 594 -8.37 33.81 -11.77
C GLY A 594 -9.78 33.27 -11.85
N THR A 595 -10.14 32.85 -13.05
CA THR A 595 -11.38 32.13 -13.33
C THR A 595 -11.04 30.98 -14.27
N LEU A 596 -11.58 29.79 -14.02
CA LEU A 596 -11.40 28.64 -14.90
C LEU A 596 -11.92 28.99 -16.30
N THR A 597 -11.03 28.98 -17.30
CA THR A 597 -11.37 29.33 -18.68
C THR A 597 -12.10 28.17 -19.37
N GLU A 598 -12.65 28.39 -20.57
CA GLU A 598 -13.24 27.30 -21.36
C GLU A 598 -12.20 26.25 -21.77
N GLU A 599 -11.02 26.70 -22.16
CA GLU A 599 -9.88 25.83 -22.45
C GLU A 599 -9.41 25.10 -21.19
N GLY A 600 -9.34 25.80 -20.05
CA GLY A 600 -8.97 25.23 -18.76
C GLY A 600 -9.95 24.17 -18.28
N ALA A 601 -11.25 24.42 -18.36
CA ALA A 601 -12.28 23.44 -17.99
C ALA A 601 -12.18 22.16 -18.84
N LYS A 602 -11.97 22.29 -20.16
CA LYS A 602 -11.75 21.15 -21.06
C LYS A 602 -10.42 20.43 -20.80
N LEU A 603 -9.40 21.16 -20.37
CA LEU A 603 -8.10 20.58 -20.03
C LEU A 603 -8.16 19.78 -18.72
N LEU A 604 -8.91 20.27 -17.72
CA LEU A 604 -9.13 19.57 -16.45
C LEU A 604 -10.10 18.38 -16.60
N ASP A 605 -11.19 18.58 -17.34
CA ASP A 605 -12.21 17.57 -17.64
C ASP A 605 -12.37 17.37 -19.16
N PRO A 606 -11.64 16.42 -19.76
CA PRO A 606 -11.75 16.11 -21.18
C PRO A 606 -13.14 15.65 -21.63
N THR A 607 -14.02 15.27 -20.70
CA THR A 607 -15.41 14.89 -21.05
C THR A 607 -16.27 16.10 -21.40
N GLY A 608 -15.83 17.31 -21.04
CA GLY A 608 -16.54 18.56 -21.28
C GLY A 608 -17.76 18.77 -20.39
N LYS A 609 -17.87 18.07 -19.25
CA LYS A 609 -18.99 18.21 -18.32
C LYS A 609 -18.79 19.37 -17.34
N LEU A 610 -17.55 19.59 -16.90
CA LEU A 610 -17.20 20.72 -16.04
C LEU A 610 -17.35 22.05 -16.79
N GLN A 611 -18.08 22.98 -16.19
CA GLN A 611 -18.31 24.31 -16.71
C GLN A 611 -17.12 25.25 -16.41
N ALA A 612 -16.84 26.16 -17.35
CA ALA A 612 -15.96 27.30 -17.12
C ALA A 612 -16.62 28.35 -16.21
N GLY A 613 -15.89 29.40 -15.84
CA GLY A 613 -16.42 30.50 -15.04
C GLY A 613 -16.25 30.33 -13.52
N ILE A 614 -15.68 29.20 -13.08
CA ILE A 614 -15.45 28.90 -11.67
C ILE A 614 -14.31 29.80 -11.14
N PRO A 615 -14.51 30.57 -10.05
CA PRO A 615 -13.46 31.38 -9.47
C PRO A 615 -12.37 30.48 -8.87
N VAL A 616 -11.11 30.85 -9.07
CA VAL A 616 -9.95 30.09 -8.58
C VAL A 616 -9.17 30.92 -7.56
N CYS A 617 -8.88 30.35 -6.39
CA CYS A 617 -8.06 30.99 -5.36
C CYS A 617 -6.57 30.95 -5.75
N PRO A 618 -5.69 31.71 -5.06
CA PRO A 618 -4.26 31.66 -5.34
C PRO A 618 -3.75 30.22 -5.22
N PRO A 619 -2.96 29.74 -6.18
CA PRO A 619 -2.38 28.41 -6.10
C PRO A 619 -1.29 28.41 -5.02
N GLU A 620 -1.24 27.38 -4.19
CA GLU A 620 -0.40 27.37 -2.99
C GLU A 620 0.52 26.14 -2.88
N GLY A 621 1.45 26.23 -1.95
CA GLY A 621 2.36 25.14 -1.60
C GLY A 621 1.71 24.16 -0.62
N ASP A 622 2.17 22.91 -0.65
CA ASP A 622 1.75 21.85 0.28
C ASP A 622 1.98 22.21 1.76
N ALA A 623 3.05 22.94 2.07
CA ALA A 623 3.29 23.41 3.44
C ALA A 623 2.21 24.41 3.88
N GLY A 624 1.90 25.42 3.07
CA GLY A 624 0.89 26.44 3.37
C GLY A 624 -0.53 25.86 3.48
N THR A 625 -0.88 24.93 2.60
CA THR A 625 -2.18 24.25 2.64
C THR A 625 -2.26 23.25 3.79
N GLY A 626 -1.14 22.61 4.16
CA GLY A 626 -1.01 21.83 5.39
C GLY A 626 -1.28 22.68 6.65
N MET A 627 -0.78 23.92 6.69
CA MET A 627 -1.07 24.86 7.79
C MET A 627 -2.56 25.24 7.83
N ALA A 628 -3.21 25.47 6.68
CA ALA A 628 -4.65 25.73 6.62
C ALA A 628 -5.48 24.52 7.09
N ALA A 629 -5.09 23.31 6.69
CA ALA A 629 -5.73 22.05 7.10
C ALA A 629 -5.53 21.71 8.59
N THR A 630 -4.59 22.35 9.26
CA THR A 630 -4.27 22.14 10.68
C THR A 630 -4.49 23.40 11.52
N ASN A 631 -5.22 24.39 11.00
CA ASN A 631 -5.51 25.64 11.71
C ASN A 631 -4.26 26.32 12.30
N SER A 632 -3.12 26.21 11.62
CA SER A 632 -1.81 26.59 12.15
C SER A 632 -1.25 27.83 11.46
N VAL A 633 -2.12 28.79 11.14
CA VAL A 633 -1.79 30.01 10.39
C VAL A 633 -1.66 31.26 11.27
N ARG A 634 -2.01 31.16 12.56
CA ARG A 634 -1.94 32.29 13.50
C ARG A 634 -0.54 32.42 14.08
N VAL A 635 -0.09 33.65 14.32
CA VAL A 635 1.18 33.93 15.02
C VAL A 635 1.29 33.13 16.33
N ARG A 636 2.46 32.55 16.59
CA ARG A 636 2.78 31.64 17.72
C ARG A 636 2.07 30.28 17.67
N THR A 637 1.40 29.95 16.57
CA THR A 637 0.93 28.58 16.31
C THR A 637 1.84 27.90 15.28
N GLY A 638 1.71 26.59 15.16
CA GLY A 638 2.46 25.83 14.18
C GLY A 638 1.94 24.42 14.03
N ASN A 639 2.44 23.70 13.03
CA ASN A 639 2.14 22.30 12.82
C ASN A 639 3.41 21.47 12.64
N VAL A 640 3.29 20.18 12.93
CA VAL A 640 4.30 19.16 12.65
C VAL A 640 3.68 18.05 11.83
N SER A 641 4.23 17.83 10.64
CA SER A 641 3.90 16.69 9.79
C SER A 641 4.95 15.62 9.99
N ALA A 642 4.59 14.48 10.58
CA ALA A 642 5.53 13.39 10.86
C ALA A 642 5.12 12.08 10.17
N GLY A 643 5.90 11.72 9.13
CA GLY A 643 5.82 10.47 8.39
C GLY A 643 7.21 9.83 8.26
N THR A 644 7.57 9.39 7.05
CA THR A 644 8.94 8.90 6.77
C THR A 644 10.00 10.00 6.94
N SER A 645 9.64 11.24 6.62
CA SER A 645 10.33 12.48 6.98
C SER A 645 9.50 13.29 7.99
N VAL A 646 10.05 14.38 8.50
CA VAL A 646 9.32 15.29 9.41
C VAL A 646 9.66 16.74 9.13
N PHE A 647 8.66 17.62 9.22
CA PHE A 647 8.90 19.05 9.26
C PHE A 647 8.01 19.74 10.29
N ALA A 648 8.52 20.83 10.86
CA ALA A 648 7.79 21.75 11.73
C ALA A 648 7.68 23.10 11.03
N MET A 649 6.51 23.72 11.13
CA MET A 649 6.26 25.09 10.70
C MET A 649 5.82 25.89 11.92
N VAL A 650 6.43 27.04 12.17
CA VAL A 650 6.04 27.95 13.26
C VAL A 650 5.85 29.36 12.74
N VAL A 651 4.66 29.91 12.94
CA VAL A 651 4.35 31.30 12.58
C VAL A 651 4.99 32.24 13.59
N LEU A 652 5.87 33.11 13.11
CA LEU A 652 6.72 33.92 13.96
C LEU A 652 6.02 35.18 14.46
N GLU A 653 6.26 35.54 15.73
CA GLU A 653 5.85 36.84 16.30
C GLU A 653 6.85 37.97 16.01
N LYS A 654 8.05 37.62 15.53
CA LYS A 654 9.15 38.55 15.20
C LYS A 654 10.09 37.93 14.16
N ALA A 655 10.84 38.77 13.45
CA ALA A 655 11.93 38.29 12.59
C ALA A 655 13.06 37.65 13.43
N LEU A 656 13.77 36.69 12.83
CA LEU A 656 14.95 36.07 13.44
C LEU A 656 16.12 37.07 13.46
N GLU A 657 16.92 37.04 14.53
CA GLU A 657 18.06 37.94 14.72
C GLU A 657 19.29 37.51 13.90
N LYS A 658 19.41 36.21 13.63
CA LYS A 658 20.52 35.62 12.86
C LYS A 658 20.01 34.81 11.67
N VAL A 659 20.90 34.64 10.70
CA VAL A 659 20.72 33.68 9.61
C VAL A 659 21.12 32.31 10.12
N HIS A 660 20.19 31.37 10.04
CA HIS A 660 20.39 29.96 10.35
C HIS A 660 20.14 29.16 9.08
N GLU A 661 21.14 28.43 8.60
CA GLU A 661 21.02 27.62 7.37
C GLU A 661 20.13 26.38 7.58
N GLU A 662 19.90 26.02 8.85
CA GLU A 662 19.04 24.95 9.31
C GLU A 662 17.54 25.32 9.29
N ILE A 663 17.23 26.61 9.17
CA ILE A 663 15.86 27.14 9.21
C ILE A 663 15.50 27.73 7.86
N ASP A 664 14.48 27.15 7.22
CA ASP A 664 13.92 27.69 6.00
C ASP A 664 12.86 28.72 6.33
N MET A 665 12.93 29.89 5.69
CA MET A 665 12.00 30.99 5.94
C MET A 665 10.95 31.04 4.84
N VAL A 666 9.72 30.71 5.17
CA VAL A 666 8.56 30.69 4.26
C VAL A 666 7.43 31.55 4.86
N THR A 667 6.22 31.48 4.30
CA THR A 667 5.07 32.24 4.81
C THR A 667 3.81 31.39 4.95
N THR A 668 2.87 31.85 5.79
CA THR A 668 1.49 31.36 5.77
C THR A 668 0.82 31.76 4.46
N PRO A 669 -0.32 31.15 4.08
CA PRO A 669 -1.11 31.64 2.94
C PRO A 669 -1.60 33.10 3.10
N ALA A 670 -1.58 33.66 4.31
CA ALA A 670 -1.90 35.06 4.58
C ALA A 670 -0.67 36.00 4.50
N GLY A 671 0.54 35.45 4.36
CA GLY A 671 1.80 36.16 4.18
C GLY A 671 2.63 36.37 5.45
N ASP A 672 2.20 35.83 6.59
CA ASP A 672 2.94 35.93 7.85
C ASP A 672 4.20 35.07 7.81
N ALA A 673 5.29 35.53 8.41
CA ALA A 673 6.57 34.82 8.38
C ALA A 673 6.50 33.49 9.14
N VAL A 674 7.06 32.45 8.54
CA VAL A 674 7.07 31.09 9.10
C VAL A 674 8.50 30.55 9.07
N ALA A 675 8.96 30.07 10.22
CA ALA A 675 10.18 29.28 10.30
C ALA A 675 9.83 27.81 10.08
N MET A 676 10.50 27.19 9.11
CA MET A 676 10.37 25.78 8.78
C MET A 676 11.64 25.03 9.16
N VAL A 677 11.50 24.00 9.99
CA VAL A 677 12.55 23.02 10.24
C VAL A 677 12.21 21.78 9.44
N HIS A 678 13.02 21.42 8.45
CA HIS A 678 12.80 20.24 7.61
C HIS A 678 13.86 19.18 7.88
N CYS A 679 13.43 17.95 8.18
CA CYS A 679 14.31 16.82 8.45
C CYS A 679 14.00 15.66 7.51
N ASN A 680 15.05 15.07 6.93
CA ASN A 680 14.91 14.00 5.96
C ASN A 680 14.48 12.67 6.61
N ASN A 681 14.83 12.47 7.89
CA ASN A 681 14.59 11.22 8.61
C ASN A 681 13.58 11.39 9.76
N CYS A 682 12.61 10.49 9.85
CA CYS A 682 11.64 10.41 10.96
C CYS A 682 11.35 8.95 11.35
N THR A 683 10.26 8.35 10.86
CA THR A 683 9.83 7.01 11.33
C THR A 683 10.42 5.84 10.54
N SER A 684 11.20 6.05 9.48
CA SER A 684 11.65 4.98 8.58
C SER A 684 12.44 3.87 9.31
N ASP A 685 13.41 4.24 10.15
CA ASP A 685 14.17 3.26 10.94
C ASP A 685 13.33 2.63 12.07
N LEU A 686 12.50 3.44 12.74
CA LEU A 686 11.54 2.95 13.73
C LEU A 686 10.61 1.88 13.14
N ASN A 687 10.14 2.08 11.90
CA ASN A 687 9.31 1.10 11.20
C ASN A 687 10.09 -0.21 10.92
N ALA A 688 11.39 -0.12 10.60
CA ALA A 688 12.24 -1.29 10.44
C ALA A 688 12.37 -2.08 11.76
N TRP A 689 12.56 -1.40 12.89
CA TRP A 689 12.56 -2.05 14.20
C TRP A 689 11.23 -2.70 14.56
N VAL A 690 10.10 -2.03 14.28
CA VAL A 690 8.77 -2.61 14.48
C VAL A 690 8.56 -3.85 13.61
N ASN A 691 9.06 -3.86 12.37
CA ASN A 691 9.01 -5.04 11.51
C ASN A 691 9.81 -6.22 12.07
N ILE A 692 10.95 -6.00 12.73
CA ILE A 692 11.68 -7.08 13.42
C ILE A 692 10.82 -7.68 14.55
N PHE A 693 10.06 -6.87 15.29
CA PHE A 693 9.13 -7.40 16.30
C PHE A 693 7.95 -8.16 15.68
N LYS A 694 7.48 -7.74 14.50
CA LYS A 694 6.50 -8.51 13.72
C LYS A 694 7.07 -9.86 13.33
N GLU A 695 8.26 -9.90 12.73
CA GLU A 695 8.91 -11.16 12.33
C GLU A 695 9.14 -12.08 13.54
N PHE A 696 9.56 -11.52 14.68
CA PHE A 696 9.68 -12.25 15.94
C PHE A 696 8.34 -12.89 16.35
N ALA A 697 7.25 -12.11 16.38
CA ALA A 697 5.94 -12.63 16.76
C ALA A 697 5.40 -13.67 15.76
N GLU A 698 5.59 -13.43 14.46
CA GLU A 698 5.23 -14.39 13.40
C GLU A 698 6.02 -15.69 13.49
N ALA A 699 7.31 -15.63 13.88
CA ALA A 699 8.14 -16.82 14.11
C ALA A 699 7.62 -17.68 15.27
N PHE A 700 6.92 -17.08 16.24
CA PHE A 700 6.19 -17.80 17.29
C PHE A 700 4.78 -18.26 16.86
N GLY A 701 4.41 -18.08 15.59
CA GLY A 701 3.10 -18.42 15.05
C GLY A 701 2.00 -17.46 15.46
N MET A 702 2.34 -16.27 15.99
CA MET A 702 1.37 -15.24 16.31
C MET A 702 0.95 -14.51 15.05
N LYS A 703 -0.35 -14.23 14.95
CA LYS A 703 -0.86 -13.30 13.95
C LYS A 703 -0.65 -11.87 14.43
N VAL A 704 -0.05 -11.04 13.60
CA VAL A 704 0.30 -9.65 13.93
C VAL A 704 -0.52 -8.70 13.06
N ASP A 705 -1.33 -7.85 13.69
CA ASP A 705 -1.84 -6.63 13.06
C ASP A 705 -0.85 -5.49 13.33
N MET A 706 -0.47 -4.75 12.29
CA MET A 706 0.55 -3.70 12.44
C MET A 706 0.05 -2.53 13.28
N ASN A 707 -1.24 -2.16 13.21
CA ASN A 707 -1.76 -1.06 14.03
C ASN A 707 -1.75 -1.45 15.51
N ASP A 708 -2.13 -2.68 15.83
CA ASP A 708 -2.07 -3.20 17.19
C ASP A 708 -0.63 -3.30 17.68
N LEU A 709 0.31 -3.73 16.83
CA LEU A 709 1.73 -3.82 17.16
C LEU A 709 2.33 -2.43 17.42
N PHE A 710 2.12 -1.47 16.51
CA PHE A 710 2.55 -0.08 16.69
C PHE A 710 1.93 0.50 17.96
N GLY A 711 0.62 0.37 18.13
CA GLY A 711 -0.09 0.86 19.32
C GLY A 711 0.47 0.27 20.61
N THR A 712 0.73 -1.04 20.64
CA THR A 712 1.30 -1.73 21.82
C THR A 712 2.71 -1.23 22.12
N LEU A 713 3.59 -1.19 21.12
CA LEU A 713 4.99 -0.79 21.30
C LEU A 713 5.13 0.71 21.63
N TYR A 714 4.30 1.56 21.04
CA TYR A 714 4.27 2.99 21.32
C TYR A 714 3.80 3.25 22.75
N ASN A 715 2.71 2.61 23.19
CA ASN A 715 2.28 2.71 24.60
C ASN A 715 3.35 2.16 25.55
N LYS A 716 4.06 1.09 25.17
CA LYS A 716 5.16 0.53 25.96
C LYS A 716 6.31 1.51 26.17
N ALA A 717 6.55 2.42 25.21
CA ALA A 717 7.59 3.44 25.34
C ALA A 717 7.32 4.42 26.50
N LEU A 718 6.06 4.67 26.85
CA LEU A 718 5.69 5.56 27.95
C LEU A 718 6.07 5.00 29.33
N GLU A 719 6.35 3.70 29.43
CA GLU A 719 6.86 3.06 30.65
C GLU A 719 8.39 3.24 30.83
N GLY A 720 9.09 3.77 29.82
CA GLY A 720 10.55 3.92 29.85
C GLY A 720 11.03 5.03 30.79
N ASP A 721 12.30 5.01 31.15
CA ASP A 721 12.99 6.14 31.79
C ASP A 721 12.95 7.35 30.85
N ALA A 722 12.83 8.57 31.41
CA ALA A 722 12.68 9.80 30.64
C ALA A 722 13.89 10.11 29.72
N ASP A 723 15.10 9.66 30.08
CA ASP A 723 16.32 9.83 29.28
C ASP A 723 16.63 8.59 28.40
N CYS A 724 15.63 7.73 28.22
CA CYS A 724 15.72 6.43 27.53
C CYS A 724 16.69 5.44 28.20
N GLY A 725 17.00 5.61 29.48
CA GLY A 725 17.83 4.69 30.24
C GLY A 725 19.27 4.60 29.74
N GLY A 726 19.81 5.69 29.18
CA GLY A 726 21.16 5.70 28.64
C GLY A 726 21.31 5.11 27.22
N LEU A 727 20.21 4.79 26.54
CA LEU A 727 20.23 4.24 25.17
C LEU A 727 20.29 5.36 24.12
N MET A 728 20.91 5.07 22.97
CA MET A 728 20.92 5.96 21.81
C MET A 728 20.53 5.18 20.55
N SER A 729 19.53 5.71 19.84
CA SER A 729 19.19 5.29 18.48
C SER A 729 19.49 6.45 17.53
N TYR A 730 19.99 6.15 16.34
CA TYR A 730 20.20 7.10 15.25
C TYR A 730 19.45 6.58 14.05
N ASN A 731 18.43 7.32 13.62
CA ASN A 731 17.48 6.87 12.59
C ASN A 731 17.89 7.25 11.16
N PHE A 732 19.13 7.71 10.95
CA PHE A 732 19.60 8.27 9.68
C PHE A 732 19.63 7.22 8.57
N PHE A 733 18.55 7.10 7.82
CA PHE A 733 18.44 6.28 6.62
C PHE A 733 18.98 7.03 5.39
N ALA A 734 18.79 8.36 5.36
CA ALA A 734 19.37 9.29 4.41
C ALA A 734 20.27 10.31 5.13
N GLY A 735 21.01 11.13 4.37
CA GLY A 735 21.73 12.28 4.91
C GLY A 735 20.81 13.26 5.64
N GLU A 736 21.37 14.00 6.59
CA GLU A 736 20.67 14.97 7.42
C GLU A 736 21.48 16.28 7.53
N PRO A 737 21.22 17.26 6.64
CA PRO A 737 21.99 18.51 6.57
C PRO A 737 21.94 19.32 7.87
N VAL A 738 20.81 19.31 8.60
CA VAL A 738 20.62 20.03 9.88
C VAL A 738 21.68 19.66 10.93
N VAL A 739 22.27 18.47 10.83
CA VAL A 739 23.35 18.01 11.73
C VAL A 739 24.67 17.74 10.97
N GLY A 740 24.78 18.20 9.72
CA GLY A 740 25.98 18.09 8.89
C GLY A 740 26.34 16.65 8.54
N LEU A 741 25.36 15.84 8.14
CA LEU A 741 25.54 14.49 7.63
C LEU A 741 25.10 14.40 6.16
N ASP A 742 26.00 14.02 5.27
CA ASP A 742 25.69 13.87 3.83
C ASP A 742 25.05 12.50 3.50
N GLU A 743 25.31 11.50 4.34
CA GLU A 743 24.78 10.14 4.21
C GLU A 743 24.23 9.64 5.55
N GLY A 744 23.33 8.66 5.49
CA GLY A 744 22.75 8.00 6.67
C GLY A 744 23.25 6.56 6.84
N ARG A 745 23.46 6.14 8.09
CA ARG A 745 23.64 4.73 8.49
C ARG A 745 22.88 4.51 9.80
N PRO A 746 21.70 3.86 9.81
CA PRO A 746 20.99 3.68 11.08
C PRO A 746 21.82 2.88 12.08
N LEU A 747 21.85 3.32 13.34
CA LEU A 747 22.66 2.72 14.40
C LEU A 747 21.90 2.70 15.72
N PHE A 748 22.11 1.62 16.48
CA PHE A 748 21.69 1.57 17.88
C PHE A 748 22.89 1.29 18.78
N VAL A 749 23.19 2.20 19.70
CA VAL A 749 24.36 2.11 20.59
C VAL A 749 23.98 2.29 22.04
N ARG A 750 24.78 1.71 22.93
CA ARG A 750 24.57 1.78 24.38
C ARG A 750 25.88 1.66 25.15
N MET A 751 25.88 2.18 26.37
CA MET A 751 26.94 1.92 27.34
C MET A 751 26.70 0.56 28.02
N PRO A 752 27.73 -0.05 28.63
CA PRO A 752 27.57 -1.31 29.36
C PRO A 752 26.54 -1.27 30.48
N ASP A 753 26.36 -0.10 31.11
CA ASP A 753 25.46 0.16 32.24
C ASP A 753 24.11 0.79 31.82
N SER A 754 23.87 1.00 30.52
CA SER A 754 22.56 1.46 30.03
C SER A 754 21.47 0.44 30.37
N LYS A 755 20.29 0.92 30.79
CA LYS A 755 19.12 0.11 31.11
C LYS A 755 18.44 -0.37 29.82
N PHE A 756 18.95 -1.45 29.26
CA PHE A 756 18.46 -2.00 27.99
C PHE A 756 17.23 -2.91 28.19
N ASN A 757 16.05 -2.33 28.07
CA ASN A 757 14.76 -3.02 28.10
C ASN A 757 13.86 -2.50 26.96
N LEU A 758 12.74 -3.19 26.70
CA LEU A 758 11.85 -2.86 25.57
C LEU A 758 11.25 -1.45 25.68
N ALA A 759 10.89 -0.98 26.88
CA ALA A 759 10.30 0.33 27.07
C ALA A 759 11.29 1.45 26.72
N ASN A 760 12.52 1.37 27.26
CA ASN A 760 13.60 2.30 26.94
C ASN A 760 14.03 2.22 25.47
N PHE A 761 14.04 1.01 24.89
CA PHE A 761 14.35 0.81 23.49
C PHE A 761 13.34 1.50 22.57
N MET A 762 12.04 1.31 22.81
CA MET A 762 10.99 1.96 22.02
C MET A 762 11.00 3.48 22.24
N ARG A 763 11.23 3.95 23.47
CA ARG A 763 11.34 5.38 23.77
C ARG A 763 12.53 6.02 23.06
N ALA A 764 13.69 5.37 23.06
CA ALA A 764 14.87 5.84 22.34
C ALA A 764 14.62 6.00 20.83
N ASN A 765 13.89 5.06 20.21
CA ASN A 765 13.55 5.16 18.79
C ASN A 765 12.52 6.25 18.50
N LEU A 766 11.53 6.46 19.37
CA LEU A 766 10.59 7.59 19.25
C LEU A 766 11.29 8.94 19.42
N TYR A 767 12.24 9.03 20.36
CA TYR A 767 13.07 10.23 20.53
C TYR A 767 13.98 10.45 19.31
N ALA A 768 14.59 9.40 18.77
CA ALA A 768 15.41 9.51 17.55
C ALA A 768 14.58 9.99 16.35
N SER A 769 13.32 9.56 16.23
CA SER A 769 12.42 10.03 15.15
C SER A 769 12.16 11.54 15.14
N LEU A 770 12.39 12.26 16.25
CA LEU A 770 12.18 13.70 16.35
C LEU A 770 13.44 14.46 16.83
N GLU A 771 14.60 13.79 16.96
CA GLU A 771 15.79 14.38 17.60
C GLU A 771 16.37 15.57 16.79
N VAL A 772 16.42 15.42 15.47
CA VAL A 772 16.91 16.48 14.56
C VAL A 772 15.92 17.63 14.51
N LEU A 773 14.62 17.32 14.46
CA LEU A 773 13.56 18.32 14.50
C LEU A 773 13.70 19.15 15.77
N LYS A 774 13.91 18.50 16.92
CA LYS A 774 14.19 19.17 18.19
C LYS A 774 15.44 20.04 18.12
N VAL A 775 16.52 19.60 17.48
CA VAL A 775 17.73 20.43 17.32
C VAL A 775 17.42 21.71 16.56
N GLY A 776 16.72 21.63 15.42
CA GLY A 776 16.31 22.83 14.68
C GLY A 776 15.32 23.70 15.45
N MET A 777 14.36 23.09 16.13
CA MET A 777 13.38 23.81 16.95
C MET A 777 14.01 24.47 18.19
N ASP A 778 15.05 23.88 18.77
CA ASP A 778 15.81 24.48 19.87
C ASP A 778 16.49 25.79 19.42
N ILE A 779 16.86 25.94 18.14
CA ILE A 779 17.35 27.22 17.59
C ILE A 779 16.25 28.28 17.74
N LEU A 780 15.03 27.98 17.28
CA LEU A 780 13.90 28.91 17.37
C LEU A 780 13.51 29.23 18.81
N LEU A 781 13.31 28.19 19.63
CA LEU A 781 12.75 28.33 20.97
C LEU A 781 13.79 28.82 21.99
N LYS A 782 15.04 28.35 21.91
CA LYS A 782 16.07 28.62 22.91
C LYS A 782 17.05 29.71 22.49
N GLU A 783 17.43 29.80 21.22
CA GLU A 783 18.41 30.80 20.77
C GLU A 783 17.71 32.10 20.35
N GLU A 784 16.73 32.00 19.45
CA GLU A 784 15.96 33.14 18.92
C GLU A 784 14.81 33.57 19.84
N LYS A 785 14.48 32.75 20.84
CA LYS A 785 13.41 33.02 21.83
C LYS A 785 12.05 33.27 21.17
N VAL A 786 11.73 32.50 20.13
CA VAL A 786 10.41 32.48 19.51
C VAL A 786 9.41 31.83 20.49
N ALA A 787 8.32 32.52 20.80
CA ALA A 787 7.23 31.94 21.56
C ALA A 787 6.33 31.06 20.67
N VAL A 788 5.89 29.93 21.19
CA VAL A 788 4.91 29.04 20.55
C VAL A 788 3.87 28.64 21.60
N ASP A 789 2.61 28.91 21.30
CA ASP A 789 1.47 28.64 22.19
C ASP A 789 0.99 27.20 22.04
N GLU A 790 0.99 26.68 20.81
CA GLU A 790 0.50 25.34 20.49
C GLU A 790 1.03 24.85 19.14
N ILE A 791 1.28 23.54 19.07
CA ILE A 791 1.65 22.83 17.85
C ILE A 791 0.58 21.79 17.51
N LEU A 792 0.19 21.71 16.24
CA LEU A 792 -0.70 20.67 15.75
C LEU A 792 0.06 19.55 15.04
N GLY A 793 0.02 18.34 15.60
CA GLY A 793 0.63 17.15 15.03
C GLY A 793 -0.29 16.45 14.03
N HIS A 794 0.24 16.07 12.86
CA HIS A 794 -0.43 15.19 11.93
C HIS A 794 0.56 14.25 11.22
N GLY A 795 0.05 13.16 10.64
CA GLY A 795 0.88 12.12 10.02
C GLY A 795 0.90 10.80 10.80
N GLY A 796 1.68 9.85 10.30
CA GLY A 796 1.71 8.46 10.78
C GLY A 796 2.09 8.32 12.26
N LEU A 797 3.02 9.15 12.74
CA LEU A 797 3.50 9.14 14.13
C LEU A 797 2.39 9.42 15.15
N PHE A 798 1.36 10.19 14.77
CA PHE A 798 0.28 10.62 15.67
C PHE A 798 -0.95 9.70 15.62
N LYS A 799 -0.92 8.61 14.85
CA LYS A 799 -2.04 7.65 14.78
C LYS A 799 -2.32 6.97 16.12
N THR A 800 -1.27 6.69 16.91
CA THR A 800 -1.43 6.21 18.29
C THR A 800 -1.67 7.39 19.21
N LYS A 801 -2.94 7.61 19.56
CA LYS A 801 -3.39 8.72 20.41
C LYS A 801 -2.57 8.81 21.71
N GLY A 802 -2.19 10.02 22.10
CA GLY A 802 -1.45 10.30 23.32
C GLY A 802 0.06 10.06 23.26
N VAL A 803 0.53 9.05 22.51
CA VAL A 803 1.98 8.74 22.52
C VAL A 803 2.76 9.77 21.71
N GLY A 804 2.54 9.87 20.39
CA GLY A 804 3.28 10.80 19.54
C GLY A 804 3.16 12.27 19.99
N GLN A 805 1.98 12.63 20.52
CA GLN A 805 1.71 13.94 21.12
C GLN A 805 2.60 14.22 22.34
N SER A 806 2.65 13.29 23.30
CA SER A 806 3.47 13.45 24.49
C SER A 806 4.97 13.55 24.16
N ILE A 807 5.45 12.75 23.20
CA ILE A 807 6.86 12.77 22.79
C ILE A 807 7.20 14.08 22.10
N LEU A 808 6.36 14.56 21.18
CA LEU A 808 6.58 15.85 20.52
C LEU A 808 6.46 17.02 21.52
N ALA A 809 5.49 16.99 22.43
CA ALA A 809 5.34 18.02 23.45
C ALA A 809 6.59 18.10 24.33
N ALA A 810 7.13 16.95 24.75
CA ALA A 810 8.40 16.89 25.47
C ALA A 810 9.59 17.39 24.62
N ALA A 811 9.56 17.12 23.30
CA ALA A 811 10.61 17.58 22.39
C ALA A 811 10.66 19.11 22.29
N LEU A 812 9.50 19.74 22.18
CA LEU A 812 9.35 21.17 21.90
C LEU A 812 9.09 22.02 23.15
N ASP A 813 8.87 21.40 24.31
CA ASP A 813 8.41 22.08 25.53
C ASP A 813 7.19 22.98 25.25
N THR A 814 6.27 22.49 24.42
CA THR A 814 5.12 23.22 23.88
C THR A 814 3.93 22.26 23.80
N PRO A 815 2.70 22.72 24.11
CA PRO A 815 1.51 21.87 23.99
C PRO A 815 1.30 21.37 22.55
N VAL A 816 0.90 20.09 22.42
CA VAL A 816 0.64 19.46 21.12
C VAL A 816 -0.80 18.95 21.02
N SER A 817 -1.49 19.36 19.97
CA SER A 817 -2.84 18.91 19.63
C SER A 817 -2.89 18.03 18.39
N VAL A 818 -3.84 17.09 18.34
CA VAL A 818 -4.14 16.29 17.14
C VAL A 818 -5.65 16.35 16.88
N MET A 819 -6.03 16.64 15.64
CA MET A 819 -7.43 16.75 15.19
C MET A 819 -7.92 15.45 14.56
N GLU A 820 -9.22 15.17 14.66
CA GLU A 820 -9.86 14.02 14.00
C GLU A 820 -9.81 14.10 12.46
N THR A 821 -9.76 15.31 11.91
CA THR A 821 -9.73 15.65 10.47
C THR A 821 -8.34 15.61 9.84
N ALA A 822 -7.29 15.31 10.62
CA ALA A 822 -5.90 15.32 10.18
C ALA A 822 -5.56 14.35 9.02
N GLY A 823 -6.49 13.44 8.65
CA GLY A 823 -6.32 12.49 7.55
C GLY A 823 -6.53 13.05 6.14
N GLU A 824 -7.16 14.22 6.00
CA GLU A 824 -7.55 14.71 4.67
C GLU A 824 -6.44 15.49 3.93
N GLY A 825 -5.45 16.01 4.67
CA GLY A 825 -4.19 16.56 4.11
C GLY A 825 -4.33 17.91 3.40
N GLY A 826 -3.32 18.27 2.59
CA GLY A 826 -3.25 19.59 1.96
C GLY A 826 -4.27 19.80 0.83
N ALA A 827 -4.76 18.73 0.17
CA ALA A 827 -5.91 18.80 -0.74
C ALA A 827 -7.18 19.38 -0.06
N TRP A 828 -7.42 19.06 1.22
CA TRP A 828 -8.48 19.70 1.99
C TRP A 828 -8.11 21.15 2.32
N GLY A 829 -6.86 21.40 2.73
CA GLY A 829 -6.33 22.74 2.97
C GLY A 829 -6.57 23.72 1.82
N ILE A 830 -6.28 23.34 0.58
CA ILE A 830 -6.54 24.19 -0.58
C ILE A 830 -8.03 24.33 -0.90
N ALA A 831 -8.85 23.30 -0.63
CA ALA A 831 -10.31 23.42 -0.71
C ALA A 831 -10.86 24.44 0.31
N LEU A 832 -10.27 24.51 1.51
CA LEU A 832 -10.59 25.51 2.53
C LEU A 832 -10.19 26.92 2.09
N LEU A 833 -9.03 27.09 1.45
CA LEU A 833 -8.61 28.39 0.91
C LEU A 833 -9.52 28.84 -0.26
N ALA A 834 -9.95 27.91 -1.11
CA ALA A 834 -10.95 28.17 -2.15
C ALA A 834 -12.31 28.59 -1.55
N SER A 835 -12.75 27.89 -0.50
CA SER A 835 -13.96 28.25 0.25
C SER A 835 -13.82 29.62 0.93
N TYR A 836 -12.69 29.91 1.57
CA TYR A 836 -12.40 31.19 2.22
C TYR A 836 -12.46 32.36 1.24
N MET A 837 -11.90 32.22 0.03
CA MET A 837 -12.02 33.23 -1.03
C MET A 837 -13.48 33.59 -1.32
N ASN A 838 -14.38 32.61 -1.33
CA ASN A 838 -15.77 32.81 -1.73
C ASN A 838 -16.71 33.16 -0.57
N ASN A 839 -16.40 32.69 0.65
CA ASN A 839 -17.32 32.67 1.79
C ASN A 839 -16.86 33.50 2.99
N LYS A 840 -15.71 34.18 2.91
CA LYS A 840 -15.27 35.10 3.96
C LYS A 840 -16.21 36.30 4.09
N ALA A 841 -16.39 36.78 5.30
CA ALA A 841 -17.03 38.07 5.54
C ALA A 841 -16.09 39.21 5.12
N GLU A 842 -16.64 40.42 4.98
CA GLU A 842 -15.85 41.63 4.76
C GLU A 842 -14.84 41.77 5.90
N ASP A 843 -13.56 41.99 5.54
CA ASP A 843 -12.41 42.11 6.44
C ASP A 843 -12.14 40.91 7.39
N GLU A 844 -12.75 39.74 7.15
CA GLU A 844 -12.44 38.53 7.92
C GLU A 844 -11.07 37.97 7.53
N ALA A 845 -10.18 37.79 8.51
CA ALA A 845 -8.86 37.21 8.34
C ALA A 845 -8.93 35.67 8.21
N LEU A 846 -7.89 35.06 7.63
CA LEU A 846 -7.87 33.62 7.37
C LEU A 846 -7.92 32.80 8.66
N ASP A 847 -7.15 33.18 9.67
CA ASP A 847 -7.12 32.53 10.98
C ASP A 847 -8.49 32.60 11.67
N ASP A 848 -9.13 33.77 11.66
CA ASP A 848 -10.47 33.94 12.22
C ASP A 848 -11.53 33.11 11.47
N TYR A 849 -11.44 33.02 10.14
CA TYR A 849 -12.31 32.16 9.32
C TYR A 849 -12.13 30.69 9.67
N LEU A 850 -10.89 30.21 9.76
CA LEU A 850 -10.60 28.82 10.09
C LEU A 850 -11.10 28.48 11.50
N ASP A 851 -10.81 29.32 12.50
CA ASP A 851 -11.27 29.14 13.88
C ASP A 851 -12.79 29.08 13.99
N ALA A 852 -13.49 30.03 13.36
CA ALA A 852 -14.93 30.23 13.56
C ALA A 852 -15.81 29.36 12.65
N LYS A 853 -15.36 29.01 11.44
CA LYS A 853 -16.20 28.37 10.41
C LYS A 853 -15.72 26.99 9.96
N VAL A 854 -14.47 26.63 10.22
CA VAL A 854 -13.92 25.31 9.82
C VAL A 854 -13.68 24.42 11.04
N PHE A 855 -12.99 24.96 12.05
CA PHE A 855 -12.56 24.20 13.22
C PHE A 855 -13.46 24.43 14.45
N ALA A 856 -14.48 25.29 14.34
CA ALA A 856 -15.44 25.51 15.40
C ALA A 856 -16.13 24.20 15.84
N GLY A 857 -15.95 23.84 17.11
CA GLY A 857 -16.54 22.64 17.70
C GLY A 857 -15.87 21.32 17.27
N GLN A 858 -14.75 21.36 16.54
CA GLN A 858 -13.97 20.15 16.27
C GLN A 858 -13.36 19.60 17.56
N LYS A 859 -13.34 18.26 17.67
CA LYS A 859 -12.76 17.55 18.80
C LYS A 859 -11.28 17.29 18.52
N GLY A 860 -10.41 18.00 19.23
CA GLY A 860 -8.98 17.70 19.31
C GLY A 860 -8.64 17.02 20.63
N THR A 861 -7.52 16.29 20.65
CA THR A 861 -6.86 15.90 21.91
C THR A 861 -5.63 16.77 22.08
N LYS A 862 -5.51 17.45 23.22
CA LYS A 862 -4.36 18.28 23.57
C LYS A 862 -3.50 17.56 24.61
N MET A 863 -2.18 17.67 24.48
CA MET A 863 -1.23 17.22 25.47
C MET A 863 -0.24 18.33 25.82
N ASP A 864 -0.18 18.66 27.10
CA ASP A 864 0.84 19.56 27.62
C ASP A 864 2.17 18.81 27.83
N PRO A 865 3.32 19.49 27.71
CA PRO A 865 4.62 18.87 27.97
C PRO A 865 4.73 18.44 29.44
N ASP A 866 5.19 17.21 29.68
CA ASP A 866 5.58 16.75 31.02
C ASP A 866 7.00 17.26 31.33
N PRO A 867 7.22 18.07 32.39
CA PRO A 867 8.54 18.60 32.73
C PRO A 867 9.64 17.53 32.88
N LYS A 868 9.29 16.34 33.38
CA LYS A 868 10.23 15.23 33.55
C LYS A 868 10.67 14.68 32.19
N ASP A 869 9.74 14.57 31.26
CA ASP A 869 10.04 14.08 29.91
C ASP A 869 10.79 15.14 29.09
N VAL A 870 10.50 16.43 29.29
CA VAL A 870 11.28 17.54 28.70
C VAL A 870 12.74 17.48 29.16
N GLU A 871 12.98 17.34 30.46
CA GLU A 871 14.33 17.21 31.02
C GLU A 871 15.05 15.93 30.51
N GLY A 872 14.32 14.81 30.46
CA GLY A 872 14.82 13.55 29.92
C GLY A 872 15.22 13.64 28.44
N TYR A 873 14.38 14.27 27.61
CA TYR A 873 14.68 14.47 26.19
C TYR A 873 15.83 15.46 25.99
N ASN A 874 15.92 16.53 26.77
CA ASN A 874 17.09 17.41 26.73
C ASN A 874 18.39 16.63 27.05
N THR A 875 18.36 15.75 28.06
CA THR A 875 19.49 14.86 28.38
C THR A 875 19.84 13.92 27.22
N PHE A 876 18.84 13.36 26.54
CA PHE A 876 19.02 12.54 25.35
C PHE A 876 19.67 13.34 24.20
N ILE A 877 19.23 14.58 23.94
CA ILE A 877 19.81 15.46 22.91
C ILE A 877 21.25 15.86 23.22
N GLU A 878 21.57 16.16 24.49
CA GLU A 878 22.95 16.44 24.88
C GLU A 878 23.87 15.25 24.61
N ARG A 879 23.37 14.03 24.86
CA ARG A 879 24.08 12.79 24.55
C ARG A 879 24.24 12.65 23.04
N PHE A 880 23.15 12.73 22.28
CA PHE A 880 23.12 12.71 20.82
C PHE A 880 24.18 13.63 20.20
N LYS A 881 24.20 14.92 20.59
CA LYS A 881 25.17 15.90 20.07
C LYS A 881 26.62 15.49 20.36
N LYS A 882 26.91 14.96 21.56
CA LYS A 882 28.24 14.49 21.95
C LYS A 882 28.68 13.23 21.19
N THR A 883 27.73 12.38 20.81
CA THR A 883 28.01 11.08 20.18
C THR A 883 27.80 11.06 18.68
N LEU A 884 27.41 12.18 18.06
CA LEU A 884 27.30 12.36 16.61
C LEU A 884 28.58 11.96 15.82
N PRO A 885 29.82 12.11 16.33
CA PRO A 885 31.00 11.58 15.65
C PRO A 885 30.98 10.07 15.36
N ILE A 886 30.21 9.28 16.13
CA ILE A 886 30.00 7.85 15.86
C ILE A 886 29.33 7.65 14.50
N MET A 887 28.33 8.48 14.17
CA MET A 887 27.63 8.44 12.89
C MET A 887 28.57 8.74 11.73
N LYS A 888 29.41 9.79 11.86
CA LYS A 888 30.40 10.15 10.84
C LYS A 888 31.38 9.02 10.58
N ALA A 889 31.88 8.39 11.65
CA ALA A 889 32.75 7.22 11.52
C ALA A 889 32.05 6.04 10.84
N ALA A 890 30.78 5.79 11.13
CA ALA A 890 30.01 4.73 10.48
C ALA A 890 29.82 4.98 8.97
N THR A 891 29.48 6.21 8.57
CA THR A 891 29.35 6.58 7.15
C THR A 891 30.69 6.49 6.39
N GLU A 892 31.81 6.83 7.05
CA GLU A 892 33.13 6.77 6.43
C GLU A 892 33.66 5.34 6.25
N THR A 893 33.32 4.43 7.17
CA THR A 893 33.87 3.07 7.23
C THR A 893 33.00 2.01 6.57
N MET A 894 31.68 2.22 6.50
CA MET A 894 30.72 1.34 5.83
C MET A 894 30.32 1.91 4.46
N LYS A 895 31.27 1.93 3.51
CA LYS A 895 31.08 2.36 2.12
C LYS A 895 30.80 1.22 1.16
#